data_AF-A0A836L7Q9-F1
#
_entry.id   AF-A0A836L7Q9-F1
#
_cell.length_a   1.000
_cell.length_b   1.000
_cell.length_c   1.000
_cell.angle_alpha   90.00
_cell.angle_beta   90.00
_cell.angle_gamma   90.00
#
_symmetry.space_group_name_H-M   'P 1'
#
loop_
_entity.id
_entity.type
_entity.pdbx_description
1 polymer ?
#
loop_
_entity_poly.entity_id
_entity_poly.type
_entity_poly.pdbx_seq_one_letter_code
_entity_poly.pdbx_strand_id
1 'polypeptide(L)'
;MPNFSHSVSLPDALVRAVRAASKPFFQLQTSRYGNEENISSDVGFASLVMQTKALVPKEAFGSRQLLPSAWSELYRTAVREVRDAGVDELWGLVSTVLSVVEQGASDCVNASAAIVEWHNWFDSRLADAGEVIRQLQCEDPRDSPSDVVEELGSKALRRIDVAFLTGHFHAAASLMDALLLYVRRGGSELLTAEVETALASVKRLLAVSFHDPASHRQWVDAANDELKDLRIILLAGSRRNRSGSDDSGSSGGGATPMDKLVEELCSASREILFLITKDAKRLCDRFLNSHRTATDFLVAACAIMEPYADIERVSSLYSAYVAGWANTVDCQWYNECVLAILGVSSVADMVVVMHEVATIAAEVFLQEATTSPLVSNEDSYDCDDDDTDEASDTVSLGAVTAAERPPSSTTTRRFMLACMTAHVADLCAPAVVATSAADIHLTFCRNELVTTYARLFALHPRTWCIAGLYACYSPLNDPLFLSEIVLAIAPAAAVDAHVYRRLHAFFLNAWCTSSDHQQAVRAKLEAALPEHATVAKWWSAMEYYYTESYRDAHRHIITAKLSSGDLAHAVWLAVRTRLTDVMESEVRRQLKAKDALENARLYMVGSAVQHGFIAVDTCGSAEMGRYLCAAAALSAYRQAATAVSASLAIPPPPLSSSGEFGVALEAVATCLQTIEAALKSVDECHAMMHPSTIFTLVEHGASLLLSLRQLMRDRKTGESTGSAHVSSCMLPLLIESYELASIHNVHDDPSLADRSRGLAEQLAHVHQTCI
;
A
#
# COMPACT_ATOMS: atom_id res chain seq x y z
N MET A 1 -22.60 14.10 -4.54
CA MET A 1 -21.16 14.01 -4.27
C MET A 1 -20.93 14.41 -2.83
N PRO A 2 -20.76 13.48 -1.88
CA PRO A 2 -20.29 13.83 -0.55
C PRO A 2 -18.83 14.30 -0.66
N ASN A 3 -18.51 15.44 -0.04
CA ASN A 3 -17.15 15.95 0.07
C ASN A 3 -16.29 14.98 0.90
N PHE A 4 -15.50 14.14 0.24
CA PHE A 4 -14.40 13.40 0.87
C PHE A 4 -13.13 14.25 0.84
N SER A 5 -13.14 15.37 1.56
CA SER A 5 -11.95 16.17 1.83
C SER A 5 -11.42 15.84 3.23
N HIS A 6 -10.97 14.61 3.43
CA HIS A 6 -10.05 14.27 4.51
C HIS A 6 -8.91 13.47 3.89
N SER A 7 -7.79 14.15 3.63
CA SER A 7 -6.53 13.44 3.45
C SER A 7 -6.26 12.68 4.75
N VAL A 8 -6.56 11.38 4.76
CA VAL A 8 -6.20 10.51 5.88
C VAL A 8 -4.68 10.55 5.96
N SER A 9 -4.12 11.26 6.94
CA SER A 9 -2.68 11.27 7.16
C SER A 9 -2.28 9.89 7.64
N LEU A 10 -1.68 9.09 6.76
CA LEU A 10 -1.19 7.77 7.12
C LEU A 10 0.21 7.94 7.75
N PRO A 11 0.46 7.47 8.99
CA PRO A 11 1.77 7.56 9.62
C PRO A 11 2.88 6.96 8.75
N ASP A 12 4.06 7.56 8.78
CA ASP A 12 5.14 7.23 7.86
C ASP A 12 5.65 5.77 8.02
N ALA A 13 5.57 5.24 9.24
CA ALA A 13 5.85 3.82 9.53
C ALA A 13 4.88 2.88 8.79
N LEU A 14 3.59 3.21 8.74
CA LEU A 14 2.61 2.42 7.98
C LEU A 14 2.85 2.53 6.47
N VAL A 15 3.23 3.72 5.97
CA VAL A 15 3.60 3.89 4.55
C VAL A 15 4.80 2.99 4.19
N ARG A 16 5.82 2.91 5.04
CA ARG A 16 6.96 2.01 4.84
C ARG A 16 6.55 0.54 4.92
N ALA A 17 5.72 0.16 5.88
CA ALA A 17 5.19 -1.19 6.01
C ALA A 17 4.39 -1.63 4.77
N VAL A 18 3.50 -0.78 4.24
CA VAL A 18 2.76 -1.03 2.98
C VAL A 18 3.71 -1.25 1.81
N ARG A 19 4.76 -0.44 1.69
CA ARG A 19 5.78 -0.60 0.64
C ARG A 19 6.62 -1.86 0.82
N ALA A 20 6.87 -2.28 2.05
CA ALA A 20 7.63 -3.48 2.35
C ALA A 20 6.80 -4.74 2.07
N ALA A 21 5.56 -4.79 2.55
CA ALA A 21 4.62 -5.90 2.32
C ALA A 21 4.20 -6.04 0.85
N SER A 22 4.10 -4.94 0.09
CA SER A 22 3.70 -5.03 -1.32
C SER A 22 4.76 -5.66 -2.24
N LYS A 23 6.04 -5.67 -1.85
CA LYS A 23 7.12 -6.30 -2.64
C LYS A 23 6.92 -7.82 -2.80
N PRO A 24 6.82 -8.62 -1.72
CA PRO A 24 6.56 -10.05 -1.84
C PRO A 24 5.22 -10.33 -2.53
N PHE A 25 4.19 -9.49 -2.30
CA PHE A 25 2.91 -9.61 -3.01
C PHE A 25 3.08 -9.51 -4.52
N PHE A 26 3.67 -8.42 -5.04
CA PHE A 26 3.84 -8.27 -6.48
C PHE A 26 4.79 -9.31 -7.09
N GLN A 27 5.80 -9.79 -6.35
CA GLN A 27 6.64 -10.90 -6.77
C GLN A 27 5.83 -12.19 -6.94
N LEU A 28 4.97 -12.50 -5.98
CA LEU A 28 4.07 -13.66 -6.04
C LEU A 28 3.10 -13.53 -7.22
N GLN A 29 2.43 -12.38 -7.38
CA GLN A 29 1.49 -12.18 -8.49
C GLN A 29 2.16 -12.26 -9.86
N THR A 30 3.38 -11.74 -10.00
CA THR A 30 4.15 -11.87 -11.25
C THR A 30 4.44 -13.34 -11.56
N SER A 31 4.75 -14.16 -10.54
CA SER A 31 4.95 -15.60 -10.73
C SER A 31 3.65 -16.31 -11.14
N ARG A 32 2.51 -15.87 -10.59
CA ARG A 32 1.17 -16.43 -10.85
C ARG A 32 0.64 -16.09 -12.22
N TYR A 33 0.93 -14.89 -12.76
CA TYR A 33 0.40 -14.42 -14.04
C TYR A 33 1.44 -14.38 -15.18
N GLY A 34 2.73 -14.62 -14.90
CA GLY A 34 3.78 -14.64 -15.91
C GLY A 34 3.71 -15.85 -16.85
N ASN A 35 3.99 -15.63 -18.15
CA ASN A 35 4.10 -16.69 -19.16
C ASN A 35 5.35 -17.54 -18.91
N GLU A 36 5.22 -18.87 -18.99
CA GLU A 36 6.32 -19.82 -18.72
C GLU A 36 7.50 -19.69 -19.70
N GLU A 37 7.31 -19.08 -20.87
CA GLU A 37 8.29 -19.06 -21.96
C GLU A 37 9.36 -17.95 -21.86
N ASN A 38 9.24 -16.97 -20.95
CA ASN A 38 10.16 -15.81 -20.88
C ASN A 38 10.98 -15.72 -19.58
N ILE A 39 11.26 -16.85 -18.92
CA ILE A 39 12.07 -16.86 -17.70
C ILE A 39 13.49 -17.34 -18.02
N SER A 40 14.13 -16.65 -18.95
CA SER A 40 15.59 -16.66 -19.07
C SER A 40 16.09 -15.23 -18.99
N SER A 41 16.69 -14.88 -17.84
CA SER A 41 17.52 -13.70 -17.57
C SER A 41 16.89 -12.32 -17.80
N ASP A 42 17.07 -11.44 -16.80
CA ASP A 42 16.61 -10.04 -16.73
C ASP A 42 15.11 -9.81 -16.55
N VAL A 43 14.66 -9.93 -15.29
CA VAL A 43 13.50 -9.16 -14.81
C VAL A 43 13.94 -7.70 -14.69
N GLY A 44 14.03 -7.04 -15.84
CA GLY A 44 13.99 -5.61 -15.96
C GLY A 44 12.66 -5.13 -15.37
N PHE A 45 12.67 -4.81 -14.08
CA PHE A 45 11.68 -3.94 -13.48
C PHE A 45 11.46 -2.77 -14.42
N ALA A 46 10.28 -2.68 -15.03
CA ALA A 46 9.85 -1.49 -15.73
C ALA A 46 9.82 -0.33 -14.71
N SER A 47 10.97 0.33 -14.61
CA SER A 47 11.24 1.71 -14.29
C SER A 47 10.03 2.56 -13.88
N LEU A 48 9.51 2.38 -12.66
CA LEU A 48 8.61 3.34 -12.00
C LEU A 48 8.61 3.29 -10.46
N VAL A 49 9.57 2.61 -9.83
CA VAL A 49 9.82 2.73 -8.39
C VAL A 49 11.28 3.14 -8.20
N MET A 50 11.48 4.34 -7.66
CA MET A 50 12.79 4.93 -7.35
C MET A 50 13.77 3.90 -6.78
N GLN A 51 14.91 3.75 -7.48
CA GLN A 51 16.08 3.04 -6.99
C GLN A 51 16.60 3.73 -5.72
N THR A 52 16.30 3.15 -4.56
CA THR A 52 17.13 3.32 -3.37
C THR A 52 18.16 2.20 -3.40
N LYS A 53 19.43 2.57 -3.66
CA LYS A 53 20.59 1.67 -3.54
C LYS A 53 20.69 1.18 -2.09
N ALA A 54 20.36 -0.08 -1.85
CA ALA A 54 20.80 -0.80 -0.66
C ALA A 54 21.84 -1.83 -1.11
N LEU A 55 23.09 -1.61 -0.70
CA LEU A 55 24.21 -2.54 -0.81
C LEU A 55 24.06 -3.62 0.26
N VAL A 56 23.29 -4.66 -0.01
CA VAL A 56 23.36 -5.96 0.68
C VAL A 56 23.06 -7.04 -0.35
N PRO A 57 23.77 -8.19 -0.38
CA PRO A 57 23.53 -9.24 -1.36
C PRO A 57 22.09 -9.72 -1.24
N LYS A 58 21.26 -9.44 -2.25
CA LYS A 58 19.97 -10.09 -2.42
C LYS A 58 20.26 -11.50 -2.94
N GLU A 59 20.21 -12.49 -2.06
CA GLU A 59 19.97 -13.86 -2.50
C GLU A 59 18.67 -13.86 -3.31
N ALA A 60 18.77 -14.21 -4.58
CA ALA A 60 17.62 -14.36 -5.46
C ALA A 60 16.89 -15.64 -5.05
N PHE A 61 16.00 -15.54 -4.06
CA PHE A 61 15.11 -16.65 -3.69
C PHE A 61 14.16 -16.94 -4.85
N GLY A 62 14.20 -18.17 -5.38
CA GLY A 62 13.31 -18.62 -6.43
C GLY A 62 11.86 -18.65 -5.95
N SER A 63 11.07 -17.66 -6.36
CA SER A 63 9.70 -17.40 -5.87
C SER A 63 8.64 -18.45 -6.25
N ARG A 64 8.96 -19.46 -7.06
CA ARG A 64 8.01 -20.49 -7.53
C ARG A 64 7.89 -21.73 -6.63
N GLN A 65 8.69 -21.85 -5.57
CA GLN A 65 8.82 -23.09 -4.80
C GLN A 65 8.59 -22.94 -3.29
N LEU A 66 8.24 -21.75 -2.80
CA LEU A 66 8.00 -21.52 -1.38
C LEU A 66 6.56 -21.90 -1.01
N LEU A 67 6.42 -22.67 0.07
CA LEU A 67 5.14 -23.02 0.68
C LEU A 67 4.46 -21.77 1.32
N PRO A 68 3.12 -21.74 1.43
CA PRO A 68 2.40 -20.65 2.09
C PRO A 68 2.95 -20.22 3.46
N SER A 69 3.37 -21.16 4.31
CA SER A 69 3.98 -20.89 5.63
C SER A 69 5.25 -20.04 5.54
N ALA A 70 6.14 -20.37 4.60
CA ALA A 70 7.38 -19.63 4.37
C ALA A 70 7.12 -18.21 3.83
N TRP A 71 6.13 -18.06 2.94
CA TRP A 71 5.71 -16.73 2.49
C TRP A 71 5.07 -15.90 3.60
N SER A 72 4.27 -16.52 4.48
CA SER A 72 3.66 -15.86 5.64
C SER A 72 4.71 -15.18 6.52
N GLU A 73 5.81 -15.88 6.83
CA GLU A 73 6.91 -15.34 7.63
C GLU A 73 7.71 -14.23 6.90
N LEU A 74 7.79 -14.26 5.57
CA LEU A 74 8.35 -13.15 4.78
C LEU A 74 7.49 -11.89 4.91
N TYR A 75 6.16 -12.01 4.83
CA TYR A 75 5.26 -10.86 5.04
C TYR A 75 5.32 -10.33 6.46
N ARG A 76 5.31 -11.22 7.46
CA ARG A 76 5.46 -10.86 8.87
C ARG A 76 6.76 -10.10 9.13
N THR A 77 7.87 -10.58 8.57
CA THR A 77 9.17 -9.90 8.66
C THR A 77 9.18 -8.56 7.94
N ALA A 78 8.50 -8.44 6.79
CA ALA A 78 8.44 -7.21 6.02
C ALA A 78 7.76 -6.05 6.78
N VAL A 79 6.84 -6.35 7.70
CA VAL A 79 6.14 -5.33 8.50
C VAL A 79 6.69 -5.13 9.91
N ARG A 80 7.85 -5.72 10.25
CA ARG A 80 8.46 -5.72 11.59
C ARG A 80 8.70 -4.32 12.21
N GLU A 81 8.77 -3.27 11.39
CA GLU A 81 8.84 -1.88 11.89
C GLU A 81 7.58 -1.47 12.66
N VAL A 82 6.44 -2.06 12.33
CA VAL A 82 5.14 -1.85 12.99
C VAL A 82 4.97 -3.01 13.97
N ARG A 83 4.98 -2.73 15.27
CA ARG A 83 4.96 -3.76 16.31
C ARG A 83 3.65 -3.79 17.09
N ASP A 84 2.95 -4.90 17.00
CA ASP A 84 1.93 -5.32 17.95
C ASP A 84 2.29 -6.76 18.38
N ALA A 85 2.61 -6.95 19.65
CA ALA A 85 3.10 -8.24 20.15
C ALA A 85 2.05 -9.35 20.02
N GLY A 86 0.76 -9.04 20.25
CA GLY A 86 -0.30 -10.03 20.16
C GLY A 86 -0.56 -10.45 18.72
N VAL A 87 -0.55 -9.51 17.78
CA VAL A 87 -0.71 -9.86 16.36
C VAL A 87 0.52 -10.56 15.79
N ASP A 88 1.73 -10.21 16.25
CA ASP A 88 2.96 -10.91 15.86
C ASP A 88 2.99 -12.37 16.35
N GLU A 89 2.54 -12.60 17.58
CA GLU A 89 2.35 -13.94 18.16
C GLU A 89 1.31 -14.75 17.36
N LEU A 90 0.15 -14.13 17.08
CA LEU A 90 -0.94 -14.73 16.29
C LEU A 90 -0.49 -15.08 14.87
N TRP A 91 0.28 -14.19 14.21
CA TRP A 91 0.79 -14.43 12.87
C TRP A 91 1.77 -15.60 12.87
N GLY A 92 2.62 -15.71 13.90
CA GLY A 92 3.45 -16.91 14.10
C GLY A 92 2.63 -18.19 14.21
N LEU A 93 1.47 -18.16 14.88
CA LEU A 93 0.58 -19.32 14.99
C LEU A 93 0.02 -19.70 13.62
N VAL A 94 -0.45 -18.73 12.84
CA VAL A 94 -0.90 -18.95 11.46
C VAL A 94 0.17 -19.62 10.63
N SER A 95 1.41 -19.13 10.64
CA SER A 95 2.52 -19.75 9.89
C SER A 95 2.79 -21.19 10.35
N THR A 96 2.67 -21.44 11.65
CA THR A 96 2.87 -22.76 12.27
C THR A 96 1.79 -23.74 11.83
N VAL A 97 0.51 -23.35 11.93
CA VAL A 97 -0.62 -24.18 11.50
C VAL A 97 -0.57 -24.44 10.00
N LEU A 98 -0.21 -23.44 9.18
CA LEU A 98 0.02 -23.65 7.75
C LEU A 98 1.10 -24.70 7.51
N SER A 99 2.22 -24.64 8.23
CA SER A 99 3.31 -25.62 8.09
C SER A 99 2.86 -27.05 8.44
N VAL A 100 1.99 -27.20 9.44
CA VAL A 100 1.39 -28.51 9.81
C VAL A 100 0.48 -29.02 8.69
N VAL A 101 -0.41 -28.17 8.19
CA VAL A 101 -1.41 -28.54 7.18
C VAL A 101 -0.77 -28.82 5.80
N GLU A 102 0.33 -28.14 5.47
CA GLU A 102 1.11 -28.35 4.25
C GLU A 102 1.77 -29.74 4.17
N GLN A 103 2.02 -30.39 5.32
CA GLN A 103 2.70 -31.70 5.38
C GLN A 103 1.79 -32.89 5.01
N GLY A 104 0.50 -32.64 4.71
CA GLY A 104 -0.45 -33.68 4.30
C GLY A 104 -1.29 -34.23 5.46
N ALA A 105 -2.05 -35.32 5.20
CA ALA A 105 -3.16 -35.82 6.03
C ALA A 105 -2.98 -35.54 7.54
N SER A 106 -3.91 -34.75 8.07
CA SER A 106 -3.99 -34.25 9.46
C SER A 106 -3.60 -35.27 10.52
N ASP A 107 -3.93 -36.54 10.26
CA ASP A 107 -3.84 -37.66 11.20
C ASP A 107 -2.41 -38.17 11.45
N CYS A 108 -1.41 -37.70 10.68
CA CYS A 108 -0.01 -38.16 10.77
C CYS A 108 0.99 -37.08 11.24
N VAL A 109 0.58 -35.80 11.29
CA VAL A 109 1.47 -34.67 11.57
C VAL A 109 1.28 -34.22 13.02
N ASN A 110 2.39 -34.15 13.78
CA ASN A 110 2.34 -33.77 15.18
C ASN A 110 2.16 -32.24 15.33
N ALA A 111 0.91 -31.79 15.38
CA ALA A 111 0.56 -30.38 15.57
C ALA A 111 1.00 -29.87 16.95
N SER A 112 0.89 -30.71 17.99
CA SER A 112 1.30 -30.36 19.35
C SER A 112 2.77 -29.95 19.45
N ALA A 113 3.68 -30.67 18.79
CA ALA A 113 5.10 -30.31 18.80
C ALA A 113 5.35 -28.95 18.13
N ALA A 114 4.70 -28.68 17.00
CA ALA A 114 4.82 -27.41 16.28
C ALA A 114 4.29 -26.22 17.10
N ILE A 115 3.16 -26.40 17.82
CA ILE A 115 2.58 -25.37 18.69
C ILE A 115 3.49 -25.07 19.89
N VAL A 116 4.11 -26.09 20.49
CA VAL A 116 5.08 -25.87 21.57
C VAL A 116 6.31 -25.12 21.06
N GLU A 117 6.83 -25.48 19.88
CA GLU A 117 7.97 -24.78 19.28
C GLU A 117 7.65 -23.31 18.96
N TRP A 118 6.46 -23.04 18.42
CA TRP A 118 5.97 -21.68 18.17
C TRP A 118 5.99 -20.83 19.43
N HIS A 119 5.39 -21.31 20.52
CA HIS A 119 5.30 -20.54 21.77
C HIS A 119 6.68 -20.19 22.33
N ASN A 120 7.65 -21.09 22.20
CA ASN A 120 9.03 -20.86 22.64
C ASN A 120 9.70 -19.68 21.96
N TRP A 121 9.28 -19.28 20.76
CA TRP A 121 9.84 -18.12 20.06
C TRP A 121 9.38 -16.79 20.67
N PHE A 122 8.27 -16.80 21.42
CA PHE A 122 7.68 -15.62 22.03
C PHE A 122 7.79 -15.61 23.56
N ASP A 123 8.02 -16.77 24.19
CA ASP A 123 8.13 -16.85 25.64
C ASP A 123 9.48 -16.33 26.14
N SER A 124 9.47 -15.11 26.67
CA SER A 124 10.62 -14.50 27.34
C SER A 124 10.73 -14.88 28.83
N ARG A 125 9.73 -15.60 29.38
CA ARG A 125 9.63 -15.87 30.83
C ARG A 125 10.71 -16.81 31.38
N LEU A 126 11.47 -17.47 30.50
CA LEU A 126 12.60 -18.33 30.85
C LEU A 126 13.97 -17.74 30.49
N ALA A 127 14.05 -16.50 30.00
CA ALA A 127 15.31 -15.89 29.56
C ALA A 127 16.35 -15.77 30.69
N ASP A 128 15.92 -15.64 31.96
CA ASP A 128 16.79 -15.55 33.14
C ASP A 128 17.01 -16.90 33.86
N ALA A 129 16.47 -18.02 33.35
CA ALA A 129 16.54 -19.31 34.02
C ALA A 129 17.99 -19.78 34.25
N GLY A 130 18.88 -19.56 33.28
CA GLY A 130 20.31 -19.88 33.41
C GLY A 130 21.01 -19.04 34.49
N GLU A 131 20.64 -17.78 34.63
CA GLU A 131 21.18 -16.90 35.67
C GLU A 131 20.69 -17.32 37.07
N VAL A 132 19.42 -17.72 37.20
CA VAL A 132 18.88 -18.27 38.45
C VAL A 132 19.59 -19.57 38.84
N ILE A 133 19.83 -20.48 37.91
CA ILE A 133 20.62 -21.70 38.16
C ILE A 133 22.02 -21.33 38.67
N ARG A 134 22.68 -20.38 38.03
CA ARG A 134 24.01 -19.92 38.41
C ARG A 134 24.03 -19.29 39.81
N GLN A 135 23.06 -18.43 40.13
CA GLN A 135 22.89 -17.83 41.45
C GLN A 135 22.71 -18.90 42.52
N LEU A 136 21.77 -19.83 42.32
CA LEU A 136 21.55 -20.96 43.22
C LEU A 136 22.83 -21.79 43.42
N GLN A 137 23.64 -22.02 42.38
CA GLN A 137 24.88 -22.80 42.48
C GLN A 137 26.01 -22.05 43.19
N CYS A 138 26.14 -20.75 42.98
CA CYS A 138 27.26 -19.96 43.50
C CYS A 138 27.03 -19.38 44.91
N GLU A 139 25.80 -19.03 45.26
CA GLU A 139 25.48 -18.42 46.55
C GLU A 139 25.41 -19.48 47.66
N ASP A 140 26.02 -19.18 48.82
CA ASP A 140 25.88 -20.01 50.02
C ASP A 140 24.69 -19.49 50.85
N PRO A 141 23.61 -20.28 50.99
CA PRO A 141 22.44 -19.85 51.76
C PRO A 141 22.70 -19.56 53.24
N ARG A 142 23.83 -20.05 53.80
CA ARG A 142 24.19 -19.81 55.21
C ARG A 142 24.67 -18.39 55.46
N ASP A 143 25.21 -17.75 54.42
CA ASP A 143 25.76 -16.40 54.47
C ASP A 143 24.73 -15.34 54.01
N SER A 144 23.60 -15.78 53.47
CA SER A 144 22.53 -14.92 52.94
C SER A 144 21.46 -14.61 53.99
N PRO A 145 20.91 -13.38 54.01
CA PRO A 145 19.77 -13.06 54.88
C PRO A 145 18.53 -13.86 54.45
N SER A 146 17.68 -14.17 55.44
CA SER A 146 16.43 -14.96 55.29
C SER A 146 15.58 -14.51 54.10
N ASP A 147 15.38 -13.21 53.92
CA ASP A 147 14.53 -12.66 52.87
C ASP A 147 15.07 -12.92 51.46
N VAL A 148 16.41 -12.90 51.29
CA VAL A 148 17.07 -13.19 50.01
C VAL A 148 16.97 -14.68 49.68
N VAL A 149 17.07 -15.54 50.69
CA VAL A 149 16.87 -16.99 50.55
C VAL A 149 15.45 -17.30 50.10
N GLU A 150 14.44 -16.71 50.73
CA GLU A 150 13.03 -16.89 50.34
C GLU A 150 12.79 -16.32 48.93
N GLU A 151 13.29 -15.11 48.60
CA GLU A 151 13.12 -14.51 47.28
C GLU A 151 13.73 -15.34 46.16
N LEU A 152 14.99 -15.77 46.30
CA LEU A 152 15.68 -16.60 45.31
C LEU A 152 15.02 -17.97 45.17
N GLY A 153 14.61 -18.59 46.28
CA GLY A 153 13.89 -19.85 46.29
C GLY A 153 12.52 -19.77 45.62
N SER A 154 11.71 -18.75 45.94
CA SER A 154 10.43 -18.50 45.28
C SER A 154 10.60 -18.13 43.80
N LYS A 155 11.68 -17.44 43.42
CA LYS A 155 12.02 -17.18 42.01
C LYS A 155 12.33 -18.51 41.29
N ALA A 156 13.13 -19.39 41.89
CA ALA A 156 13.45 -20.70 41.34
C ALA A 156 12.21 -21.58 41.17
N LEU A 157 11.35 -21.66 42.20
CA LEU A 157 10.09 -22.42 42.16
C LEU A 157 9.14 -21.92 41.07
N ARG A 158 9.02 -20.60 40.89
CA ARG A 158 8.26 -20.01 39.78
C ARG A 158 8.84 -20.39 38.42
N ARG A 159 10.18 -20.43 38.28
CA ARG A 159 10.83 -20.84 37.01
C ARG A 159 10.69 -22.33 36.74
N ILE A 160 10.74 -23.18 37.76
CA ILE A 160 10.44 -24.62 37.64
C ILE A 160 9.03 -24.82 37.10
N ASP A 161 8.06 -24.09 37.68
CA ASP A 161 6.66 -24.15 37.25
C ASP A 161 6.47 -23.67 35.80
N VAL A 162 7.02 -22.51 35.44
CA VAL A 162 6.95 -21.99 34.07
C VAL A 162 7.62 -22.95 33.08
N ALA A 163 8.82 -23.46 33.39
CA ALA A 163 9.55 -24.37 32.52
C ALA A 163 8.78 -25.68 32.32
N PHE A 164 8.16 -26.22 33.36
CA PHE A 164 7.34 -27.41 33.24
C PHE A 164 6.09 -27.15 32.37
N LEU A 165 5.35 -26.08 32.65
CA LEU A 165 4.10 -25.77 31.95
C LEU A 165 4.29 -25.38 30.48
N THR A 166 5.48 -24.93 30.09
CA THR A 166 5.83 -24.59 28.70
C THR A 166 6.52 -25.75 27.96
N GLY A 167 6.63 -26.93 28.57
CA GLY A 167 7.24 -28.10 27.94
C GLY A 167 8.78 -28.15 28.00
N HIS A 168 9.44 -27.20 28.67
CA HIS A 168 10.88 -27.19 28.90
C HIS A 168 11.28 -28.10 30.08
N PHE A 169 10.95 -29.40 30.00
CA PHE A 169 11.11 -30.34 31.11
C PHE A 169 12.57 -30.46 31.60
N HIS A 170 13.55 -30.39 30.69
CA HIS A 170 14.97 -30.41 31.06
C HIS A 170 15.39 -29.15 31.86
N ALA A 171 14.86 -27.98 31.49
CA ALA A 171 15.13 -26.75 32.23
C ALA A 171 14.50 -26.80 33.62
N ALA A 172 13.27 -27.33 33.74
CA ALA A 172 12.62 -27.57 35.02
C ALA A 172 13.44 -28.54 35.90
N ALA A 173 13.93 -29.65 35.34
CA ALA A 173 14.78 -30.61 36.03
C ALA A 173 16.10 -29.99 36.51
N SER A 174 16.72 -29.13 35.69
CA SER A 174 17.98 -28.45 36.02
C SER A 174 17.80 -27.40 37.13
N LEU A 175 16.69 -26.65 37.09
CA LEU A 175 16.31 -25.72 38.16
C LEU A 175 15.99 -26.45 39.47
N MET A 176 15.27 -27.59 39.40
CA MET A 176 15.03 -28.45 40.56
C MET A 176 16.34 -28.97 41.16
N ASP A 177 17.30 -29.39 40.34
CA ASP A 177 18.60 -29.86 40.80
C ASP A 177 19.39 -28.75 41.51
N ALA A 178 19.42 -27.56 40.91
CA ALA A 178 20.09 -26.40 41.48
C ALA A 178 19.45 -25.98 42.81
N LEU A 179 18.12 -25.99 42.91
CA LEU A 179 17.39 -25.68 44.13
C LEU A 179 17.59 -26.75 45.22
N LEU A 180 17.57 -28.04 44.86
CA LEU A 180 17.89 -29.14 45.78
C LEU A 180 19.30 -29.00 46.37
N LEU A 181 20.29 -28.68 45.52
CA LEU A 181 21.67 -28.46 45.97
C LEU A 181 21.79 -27.23 46.88
N TYR A 182 21.03 -26.18 46.59
CA TYR A 182 20.96 -24.97 47.41
C TYR A 182 20.37 -25.28 48.79
N VAL A 183 19.21 -25.95 48.85
CA VAL A 183 18.57 -26.37 50.11
C VAL A 183 19.45 -27.34 50.91
N ARG A 184 20.14 -28.27 50.24
CA ARG A 184 21.08 -29.20 50.90
C ARG A 184 22.23 -28.46 51.60
N ARG A 185 22.77 -27.39 50.97
CA ARG A 185 23.79 -26.53 51.61
C ARG A 185 23.21 -25.74 52.78
N GLY A 186 21.97 -25.27 52.66
CA GLY A 186 21.22 -24.57 53.71
C GLY A 186 20.95 -25.41 54.96
N GLY A 187 20.91 -26.74 54.84
CA GLY A 187 20.81 -27.66 55.98
C GLY A 187 19.41 -27.78 56.59
N SER A 188 18.36 -27.86 55.76
CA SER A 188 16.98 -28.11 56.23
C SER A 188 16.83 -29.48 56.87
N GLU A 189 16.13 -29.55 58.00
CA GLU A 189 15.81 -30.80 58.71
C GLU A 189 14.72 -31.62 57.99
N LEU A 190 13.93 -30.99 57.10
CA LEU A 190 12.87 -31.64 56.33
C LEU A 190 13.39 -32.41 55.10
N LEU A 191 14.63 -32.14 54.66
CA LEU A 191 15.26 -32.85 53.55
C LEU A 191 15.83 -34.21 54.00
N THR A 192 14.96 -35.15 54.33
CA THR A 192 15.36 -36.53 54.66
C THR A 192 15.83 -37.28 53.41
N ALA A 193 16.56 -38.39 53.58
CA ALA A 193 16.98 -39.24 52.47
C ALA A 193 15.78 -39.76 51.63
N GLU A 194 14.62 -39.98 52.26
CA GLU A 194 13.38 -40.38 51.59
C GLU A 194 12.80 -39.25 50.73
N VAL A 195 12.73 -38.03 51.28
CA VAL A 195 12.27 -36.83 50.54
C VAL A 195 13.22 -36.51 49.39
N GLU A 196 14.51 -36.58 49.64
CA GLU A 196 15.54 -36.33 48.63
C GLU A 196 15.52 -37.37 47.51
N THR A 197 15.33 -38.65 47.83
CA THR A 197 15.18 -39.71 46.84
C THR A 197 13.94 -39.49 45.98
N ALA A 198 12.82 -39.07 46.60
CA ALA A 198 11.58 -38.83 45.90
C ALA A 198 11.65 -37.59 44.97
N LEU A 199 12.26 -36.49 45.43
CA LEU A 199 12.54 -35.31 44.59
C LEU A 199 13.52 -35.64 43.46
N ALA A 200 14.52 -36.50 43.71
CA ALA A 200 15.42 -36.99 42.68
C ALA A 200 14.73 -37.93 41.67
N SER A 201 13.69 -38.67 42.06
CA SER A 201 12.83 -39.42 41.14
C SER A 201 12.03 -38.49 40.23
N VAL A 202 11.38 -37.45 40.76
CA VAL A 202 10.66 -36.46 39.94
C VAL A 202 11.59 -35.76 38.96
N LYS A 203 12.79 -35.37 39.42
CA LYS A 203 13.83 -34.83 38.53
C LYS A 203 14.20 -35.80 37.41
N ARG A 204 14.44 -37.07 37.73
CA ARG A 204 14.77 -38.11 36.74
C ARG A 204 13.63 -38.27 35.73
N LEU A 205 12.39 -38.27 36.18
CA LEU A 205 11.20 -38.34 35.34
C LEU A 205 11.14 -37.15 34.35
N LEU A 206 11.39 -35.93 34.80
CA LEU A 206 11.43 -34.74 33.93
C LEU A 206 12.62 -34.73 32.94
N ALA A 207 13.69 -35.47 33.24
CA ALA A 207 14.83 -35.61 32.34
C ALA A 207 14.62 -36.70 31.26
N VAL A 208 13.57 -37.52 31.34
CA VAL A 208 13.25 -38.52 30.32
C VAL A 208 12.71 -37.84 29.07
N SER A 209 13.35 -38.10 27.93
CA SER A 209 12.84 -37.70 26.61
C SER A 209 11.95 -38.80 26.04
N PHE A 210 10.77 -38.44 25.55
CA PHE A 210 9.88 -39.33 24.81
C PHE A 210 9.73 -38.83 23.37
N HIS A 211 9.68 -39.75 22.41
CA HIS A 211 9.65 -39.43 20.97
C HIS A 211 8.49 -40.11 20.22
N ASP A 212 7.73 -40.96 20.90
CA ASP A 212 6.56 -41.64 20.36
C ASP A 212 5.42 -41.78 21.40
N PRO A 213 4.19 -42.11 20.98
CA PRO A 213 3.05 -42.27 21.88
C PRO A 213 3.16 -43.42 22.90
N ALA A 214 4.00 -44.43 22.65
CA ALA A 214 4.22 -45.53 23.60
C ALA A 214 5.20 -45.11 24.71
N SER A 215 6.29 -44.41 24.37
CA SER A 215 7.23 -43.85 25.35
C SER A 215 6.58 -42.78 26.23
N HIS A 216 5.66 -41.97 25.70
CA HIS A 216 4.87 -41.04 26.53
C HIS A 216 3.93 -41.76 27.51
N ARG A 217 3.28 -42.85 27.10
CA ARG A 217 2.45 -43.65 28.01
C ARG A 217 3.28 -44.24 29.15
N GLN A 218 4.47 -44.76 28.86
CA GLN A 218 5.39 -45.25 29.90
C GLN A 218 5.81 -44.14 30.87
N TRP A 219 6.03 -42.92 30.36
CA TRP A 219 6.34 -41.76 31.19
C TRP A 219 5.18 -41.38 32.12
N VAL A 220 3.94 -41.42 31.63
CA VAL A 220 2.73 -41.20 32.44
C VAL A 220 2.53 -42.31 33.48
N ASP A 221 2.77 -43.57 33.11
CA ASP A 221 2.69 -44.71 34.04
C ASP A 221 3.74 -44.60 35.15
N ALA A 222 4.97 -44.21 34.82
CA ALA A 222 6.03 -43.94 35.80
C ALA A 222 5.65 -42.78 36.74
N ALA A 223 5.03 -41.72 36.23
CA ALA A 223 4.53 -40.62 37.05
C ALA A 223 3.42 -41.07 38.02
N ASN A 224 2.53 -41.95 37.56
CA ASN A 224 1.46 -42.53 38.39
C ASN A 224 2.01 -43.39 39.53
N ASP A 225 3.06 -44.16 39.28
CA ASP A 225 3.71 -44.99 40.30
C ASP A 225 4.45 -44.13 41.32
N GLU A 226 5.23 -43.15 40.85
CA GLU A 226 5.89 -42.17 41.73
C GLU A 226 4.88 -41.38 42.59
N LEU A 227 3.70 -41.06 42.04
CA LEU A 227 2.65 -40.37 42.79
C LEU A 227 2.05 -41.22 43.92
N LYS A 228 1.99 -42.56 43.77
CA LYS A 228 1.57 -43.46 44.85
C LYS A 228 2.61 -43.49 45.96
N ASP A 229 3.89 -43.54 45.60
CA ASP A 229 5.01 -43.60 46.55
C ASP A 229 5.19 -42.26 47.29
N LEU A 230 5.11 -41.14 46.57
CA LEU A 230 5.19 -39.78 47.14
C LEU A 230 4.02 -39.43 48.05
N ARG A 231 2.80 -39.97 47.81
CA ARG A 231 1.69 -39.81 48.76
C ARG A 231 2.02 -40.40 50.12
N ILE A 232 2.70 -41.54 50.16
CA ILE A 232 3.07 -42.21 51.42
C ILE A 232 4.15 -41.41 52.16
N ILE A 233 5.16 -40.94 51.43
CA ILE A 233 6.32 -40.23 51.99
C ILE A 233 5.96 -38.80 52.43
N LEU A 234 5.24 -38.03 51.60
CA LEU A 234 4.91 -36.64 51.89
C LEU A 234 3.77 -36.47 52.92
N LEU A 235 2.83 -37.42 53.01
CA LEU A 235 1.84 -37.42 54.10
C LEU A 235 2.45 -37.83 55.45
N ALA A 236 3.48 -38.68 55.45
CA ALA A 236 4.20 -39.07 56.65
C ALA A 236 5.07 -37.93 57.21
N GLY A 237 5.72 -37.14 56.33
CA GLY A 237 6.48 -35.95 56.72
C GLY A 237 5.62 -34.85 57.36
N SER A 238 4.46 -34.52 56.75
CA SER A 238 3.54 -33.48 57.25
C SER A 238 2.86 -33.85 58.58
N ARG A 239 2.62 -35.14 58.86
CA ARG A 239 2.06 -35.60 60.14
C ARG A 239 3.06 -35.52 61.30
N ARG A 240 4.37 -35.64 61.04
CA ARG A 240 5.39 -35.69 62.08
C ARG A 240 5.56 -34.35 62.83
N ASN A 241 5.18 -33.22 62.22
CA ASN A 241 5.14 -31.90 62.87
C ASN A 241 3.83 -31.58 63.61
N ARG A 242 2.74 -32.33 63.38
CA ARG A 242 1.48 -32.13 64.14
C ARG A 242 1.38 -33.01 65.40
N SER A 243 2.20 -34.05 65.53
CA SER A 243 2.24 -34.91 66.72
C SER A 243 3.24 -34.44 67.79
N GLY A 244 3.75 -33.21 67.69
CA GLY A 244 4.72 -32.62 68.62
C GLY A 244 4.19 -31.44 69.45
N SER A 245 2.86 -31.26 69.55
CA SER A 245 2.27 -30.40 70.58
C SER A 245 1.78 -31.29 71.71
N ASP A 246 2.62 -31.47 72.72
CA ASP A 246 2.29 -31.03 74.07
C ASP A 246 3.53 -31.13 74.97
N ASP A 247 3.79 -30.01 75.65
CA ASP A 247 4.69 -29.81 76.79
C ASP A 247 6.21 -30.00 76.60
N SER A 248 6.92 -28.89 76.30
CA SER A 248 7.85 -28.23 77.23
C SER A 248 8.76 -27.18 76.55
N GLY A 249 8.64 -25.94 77.03
CA GLY A 249 9.53 -24.77 76.97
C GLY A 249 10.80 -24.68 76.09
N SER A 250 10.91 -23.52 75.43
CA SER A 250 12.14 -22.78 75.09
C SER A 250 12.81 -23.05 73.73
N SER A 251 12.38 -22.29 72.72
CA SER A 251 13.17 -21.51 71.74
C SER A 251 12.36 -21.40 70.44
N GLY A 252 12.43 -20.25 69.77
CA GLY A 252 11.55 -19.87 68.66
C GLY A 252 11.68 -20.73 67.41
N GLY A 253 11.12 -21.93 67.42
CA GLY A 253 11.00 -22.83 66.27
C GLY A 253 9.91 -22.36 65.31
N GLY A 254 10.08 -21.20 64.68
CA GLY A 254 9.40 -20.92 63.41
C GLY A 254 10.02 -21.77 62.31
N ALA A 255 9.22 -22.31 61.39
CA ALA A 255 9.74 -23.01 60.21
C ALA A 255 10.81 -22.15 59.53
N THR A 256 12.02 -22.69 59.37
CA THR A 256 13.11 -21.94 58.74
C THR A 256 12.73 -21.65 57.27
N PRO A 257 13.28 -20.58 56.66
CA PRO A 257 13.11 -20.32 55.23
C PRO A 257 13.40 -21.55 54.36
N MET A 258 14.40 -22.35 54.76
CA MET A 258 14.77 -23.58 54.07
C MET A 258 13.74 -24.68 54.21
N ASP A 259 13.14 -24.83 55.39
CA ASP A 259 12.06 -25.80 55.60
C ASP A 259 10.83 -25.45 54.75
N LYS A 260 10.48 -24.17 54.66
CA LYS A 260 9.39 -23.71 53.77
C LYS A 260 9.71 -24.01 52.29
N LEU A 261 10.94 -23.76 51.84
CA LEU A 261 11.36 -24.07 50.46
C LEU A 261 11.31 -25.57 50.16
N VAL A 262 11.66 -26.44 51.12
CA VAL A 262 11.49 -27.90 50.97
C VAL A 262 10.02 -28.25 50.83
N GLU A 263 9.15 -27.71 51.69
CA GLU A 263 7.70 -27.95 51.62
C GLU A 263 7.10 -27.46 50.29
N GLU A 264 7.48 -26.28 49.83
CA GLU A 264 7.04 -25.72 48.55
C GLU A 264 7.56 -26.52 47.36
N LEU A 265 8.82 -26.96 47.38
CA LEU A 265 9.38 -27.82 46.33
C LEU A 265 8.69 -29.20 46.30
N CYS A 266 8.38 -29.77 47.46
CA CYS A 266 7.60 -31.00 47.56
C CYS A 266 6.18 -30.82 47.03
N SER A 267 5.54 -29.69 47.36
CA SER A 267 4.21 -29.33 46.86
C SER A 267 4.21 -29.16 45.33
N ALA A 268 5.17 -28.41 44.79
CA ALA A 268 5.34 -28.21 43.36
C ALA A 268 5.61 -29.52 42.62
N SER A 269 6.47 -30.39 43.16
CA SER A 269 6.78 -31.71 42.59
C SER A 269 5.56 -32.64 42.58
N ARG A 270 4.76 -32.61 43.65
CA ARG A 270 3.49 -33.34 43.72
C ARG A 270 2.51 -32.82 42.67
N GLU A 271 2.42 -31.52 42.50
CA GLU A 271 1.53 -30.91 41.50
C GLU A 271 1.98 -31.24 40.08
N ILE A 272 3.28 -31.19 39.79
CA ILE A 272 3.88 -31.63 38.51
C ILE A 272 3.43 -33.06 38.18
N LEU A 273 3.61 -34.01 39.11
CA LEU A 273 3.20 -35.39 38.89
C LEU A 273 1.70 -35.52 38.62
N PHE A 274 0.86 -34.80 39.37
CA PHE A 274 -0.57 -34.79 39.11
C PHE A 274 -0.92 -34.28 37.71
N LEU A 275 -0.25 -33.26 37.21
CA LEU A 275 -0.50 -32.76 35.86
C LEU A 275 -0.05 -33.76 34.78
N ILE A 276 1.04 -34.51 35.02
CA ILE A 276 1.48 -35.58 34.12
C ILE A 276 0.42 -36.68 33.97
N THR A 277 -0.41 -36.91 35.00
CA THR A 277 -1.50 -37.91 34.95
C THR A 277 -2.70 -37.53 34.05
N LYS A 278 -2.59 -36.45 33.26
CA LYS A 278 -3.55 -36.00 32.23
C LYS A 278 -4.91 -35.51 32.75
N ASP A 279 -4.96 -34.88 33.92
CA ASP A 279 -6.18 -34.20 34.39
C ASP A 279 -6.31 -32.80 33.78
N ALA A 280 -6.99 -32.72 32.64
CA ALA A 280 -7.22 -31.49 31.87
C ALA A 280 -7.96 -30.40 32.66
N LYS A 281 -8.91 -30.80 33.50
CA LYS A 281 -9.70 -29.87 34.32
C LYS A 281 -8.82 -29.25 35.39
N ARG A 282 -8.00 -30.07 36.06
CA ARG A 282 -7.05 -29.58 37.06
C ARG A 282 -5.98 -28.69 36.45
N LEU A 283 -5.50 -29.01 35.24
CA LEU A 283 -4.62 -28.12 34.49
C LEU A 283 -5.30 -26.78 34.28
N CYS A 284 -6.50 -26.76 33.69
CA CYS A 284 -7.29 -25.54 33.48
C CYS A 284 -7.49 -24.72 34.78
N ASP A 285 -7.96 -25.37 35.86
CA ASP A 285 -8.16 -24.73 37.17
C ASP A 285 -6.85 -24.08 37.69
N ARG A 286 -5.69 -24.73 37.48
CA ARG A 286 -4.39 -24.18 37.86
C ARG A 286 -4.01 -22.95 37.04
N PHE A 287 -4.28 -22.93 35.74
CA PHE A 287 -4.02 -21.77 34.89
C PHE A 287 -4.92 -20.58 35.25
N LEU A 288 -6.21 -20.82 35.51
CA LEU A 288 -7.15 -19.79 35.96
C LEU A 288 -6.72 -19.20 37.31
N ASN A 289 -6.34 -20.04 38.27
CA ASN A 289 -5.89 -19.61 39.60
C ASN A 289 -4.55 -18.86 39.58
N SER A 290 -3.71 -19.09 38.56
CA SER A 290 -2.40 -18.43 38.41
C SER A 290 -2.42 -17.24 37.46
N HIS A 291 -3.60 -16.81 36.99
CA HIS A 291 -3.79 -15.72 36.04
C HIS A 291 -2.96 -15.87 34.74
N ARG A 292 -2.77 -17.11 34.28
CA ARG A 292 -2.09 -17.41 33.01
C ARG A 292 -3.06 -17.37 31.83
N THR A 293 -2.53 -17.15 30.62
CA THR A 293 -3.35 -17.00 29.41
C THR A 293 -3.89 -18.35 28.92
N ALA A 294 -4.95 -18.30 28.10
CA ALA A 294 -5.49 -19.51 27.45
C ALA A 294 -4.45 -20.16 26.51
N THR A 295 -3.60 -19.36 25.86
CA THR A 295 -2.47 -19.86 25.06
C THR A 295 -1.45 -20.64 25.89
N ASP A 296 -1.15 -20.18 27.12
CA ASP A 296 -0.26 -20.95 27.99
C ASP A 296 -0.88 -22.31 28.37
N PHE A 297 -2.21 -22.38 28.51
CA PHE A 297 -2.92 -23.64 28.69
C PHE A 297 -2.86 -24.54 27.44
N LEU A 298 -3.06 -23.97 26.24
CA LEU A 298 -2.91 -24.68 24.97
C LEU A 298 -1.55 -25.38 24.87
N VAL A 299 -0.49 -24.63 25.15
CA VAL A 299 0.90 -25.12 25.09
C VAL A 299 1.14 -26.21 26.13
N ALA A 300 0.66 -26.03 27.36
CA ALA A 300 0.77 -27.05 28.39
C ALA A 300 0.01 -28.34 28.04
N ALA A 301 -1.18 -28.21 27.45
CA ALA A 301 -1.95 -29.36 26.98
C ALA A 301 -1.23 -30.09 25.85
N CYS A 302 -0.66 -29.37 24.89
CA CYS A 302 0.17 -29.92 23.82
C CYS A 302 1.45 -30.57 24.37
N ALA A 303 2.17 -29.94 25.29
CA ALA A 303 3.44 -30.47 25.79
C ALA A 303 3.29 -31.68 26.74
N ILE A 304 2.28 -31.65 27.62
CA ILE A 304 2.15 -32.60 28.75
C ILE A 304 1.10 -33.66 28.45
N MET A 305 -0.11 -33.24 28.04
CA MET A 305 -1.24 -34.16 27.95
C MET A 305 -1.28 -34.93 26.64
N GLU A 306 -1.14 -34.22 25.52
CA GLU A 306 -1.33 -34.75 24.16
C GLU A 306 -0.17 -34.35 23.22
N PRO A 307 1.09 -34.78 23.49
CA PRO A 307 2.28 -34.38 22.72
C PRO A 307 2.39 -34.94 21.31
N TYR A 308 1.40 -35.70 20.86
CA TYR A 308 1.32 -36.27 19.51
C TYR A 308 -0.07 -36.06 18.90
N ALA A 309 -0.80 -35.04 19.33
CA ALA A 309 -2.11 -34.74 18.77
C ALA A 309 -2.00 -34.07 17.40
N ASP A 310 -2.95 -34.42 16.54
CA ASP A 310 -3.27 -33.68 15.32
C ASP A 310 -3.97 -32.35 15.65
N ILE A 311 -4.16 -31.52 14.62
CA ILE A 311 -4.74 -30.18 14.78
C ILE A 311 -6.21 -30.23 15.24
N GLU A 312 -6.99 -31.22 14.78
CA GLU A 312 -8.41 -31.38 15.15
C GLU A 312 -8.56 -31.68 16.64
N ARG A 313 -7.70 -32.57 17.17
CA ARG A 313 -7.65 -32.93 18.58
C ARG A 313 -7.22 -31.76 19.44
N VAL A 314 -6.22 -30.99 19.01
CA VAL A 314 -5.77 -29.77 19.71
C VAL A 314 -6.89 -28.72 19.74
N SER A 315 -7.55 -28.48 18.61
CA SER A 315 -8.68 -27.54 18.50
C SER A 315 -9.84 -27.91 19.42
N SER A 316 -10.23 -29.19 19.41
CA SER A 316 -11.29 -29.74 20.28
C SER A 316 -10.97 -29.55 21.76
N LEU A 317 -9.70 -29.77 22.15
CA LEU A 317 -9.26 -29.59 23.52
C LEU A 317 -9.27 -28.11 23.91
N TYR A 318 -8.78 -27.21 23.07
CA TYR A 318 -8.78 -25.78 23.34
C TYR A 318 -10.20 -25.23 23.49
N SER A 319 -11.09 -25.57 22.54
CA SER A 319 -12.50 -25.18 22.54
C SER A 319 -13.25 -25.57 23.82
N ALA A 320 -12.97 -26.77 24.35
CA ALA A 320 -13.64 -27.27 25.55
C ALA A 320 -13.33 -26.46 26.82
N TYR A 321 -12.20 -25.75 26.87
CA TYR A 321 -11.75 -25.05 28.07
C TYR A 321 -11.67 -23.52 27.91
N VAL A 322 -11.46 -22.99 26.70
CA VAL A 322 -11.23 -21.54 26.45
C VAL A 322 -12.33 -20.62 26.98
N ALA A 323 -13.59 -21.09 27.03
CA ALA A 323 -14.72 -20.34 27.55
C ALA A 323 -14.53 -19.84 29.00
N GLY A 324 -13.71 -20.54 29.81
CA GLY A 324 -13.37 -20.14 31.17
C GLY A 324 -12.56 -18.85 31.27
N TRP A 325 -11.86 -18.45 30.20
CA TRP A 325 -11.02 -17.25 30.13
C TRP A 325 -11.74 -16.02 29.56
N ALA A 326 -12.99 -16.15 29.11
CA ALA A 326 -13.77 -15.07 28.48
C ALA A 326 -14.11 -13.89 29.41
N ASN A 327 -13.83 -13.98 30.72
CA ASN A 327 -14.17 -12.94 31.70
C ASN A 327 -13.14 -11.79 31.79
N THR A 328 -12.04 -11.82 31.02
CA THR A 328 -11.08 -10.70 30.90
C THR A 328 -11.19 -10.07 29.51
N VAL A 329 -11.84 -8.90 29.44
CA VAL A 329 -12.22 -8.20 28.20
C VAL A 329 -11.05 -7.99 27.22
N ASP A 330 -9.82 -7.77 27.72
CA ASP A 330 -8.66 -7.44 26.88
C ASP A 330 -8.12 -8.61 26.03
N CYS A 331 -8.51 -9.86 26.34
CA CYS A 331 -7.96 -11.06 25.68
C CYS A 331 -9.00 -11.85 24.86
N GLN A 332 -10.27 -11.43 24.84
CA GLN A 332 -11.35 -12.22 24.22
C GLN A 332 -11.13 -12.39 22.71
N TRP A 333 -10.87 -11.29 21.99
CA TRP A 333 -10.63 -11.31 20.55
C TRP A 333 -9.48 -12.24 20.14
N TYR A 334 -8.41 -12.25 20.94
CA TYR A 334 -7.23 -13.05 20.67
C TYR A 334 -7.54 -14.54 20.78
N ASN A 335 -8.28 -14.92 21.83
CA ASN A 335 -8.68 -16.30 22.06
C ASN A 335 -9.64 -16.80 20.97
N GLU A 336 -10.57 -15.96 20.51
CA GLU A 336 -11.47 -16.27 19.39
C GLU A 336 -10.70 -16.47 18.07
N CYS A 337 -9.71 -15.61 17.79
CA CYS A 337 -8.82 -15.78 16.63
C CYS A 337 -8.00 -17.08 16.71
N VAL A 338 -7.43 -17.40 17.88
CA VAL A 338 -6.68 -18.66 18.10
C VAL A 338 -7.60 -19.86 17.84
N LEU A 339 -8.83 -19.83 18.34
CA LEU A 339 -9.82 -20.89 18.12
C LEU A 339 -10.10 -21.09 16.62
N ALA A 340 -10.35 -20.00 15.88
CA ALA A 340 -10.59 -20.06 14.44
C ALA A 340 -9.38 -20.64 13.69
N ILE A 341 -8.16 -20.21 14.03
CA ILE A 341 -6.91 -20.70 13.41
C ILE A 341 -6.67 -22.19 13.65
N LEU A 342 -6.95 -22.68 14.86
CA LEU A 342 -6.83 -24.11 15.17
C LEU A 342 -7.90 -24.96 14.48
N GLY A 343 -9.01 -24.36 14.02
CA GLY A 343 -10.09 -25.05 13.29
C GLY A 343 -9.79 -25.38 11.83
N VAL A 344 -8.57 -25.11 11.34
CA VAL A 344 -8.19 -25.31 9.93
C VAL A 344 -7.89 -26.78 9.63
N SER A 345 -8.54 -27.32 8.59
CA SER A 345 -8.33 -28.69 8.12
C SER A 345 -7.52 -28.77 6.82
N SER A 346 -7.49 -27.69 6.03
CA SER A 346 -6.77 -27.63 4.76
C SER A 346 -6.22 -26.22 4.48
N VAL A 347 -5.25 -26.10 3.57
CA VAL A 347 -4.71 -24.78 3.17
C VAL A 347 -5.83 -23.86 2.66
N ALA A 348 -6.79 -24.40 1.91
CA ALA A 348 -7.92 -23.62 1.39
C ALA A 348 -8.82 -23.06 2.52
N ASP A 349 -9.06 -23.85 3.58
CA ASP A 349 -9.88 -23.42 4.72
C ASP A 349 -9.28 -22.21 5.46
N MET A 350 -7.95 -22.04 5.38
CA MET A 350 -7.29 -20.87 5.96
C MET A 350 -7.81 -19.54 5.37
N VAL A 351 -8.31 -19.53 4.13
CA VAL A 351 -8.94 -18.33 3.54
C VAL A 351 -10.20 -17.93 4.30
N VAL A 352 -11.04 -18.90 4.64
CA VAL A 352 -12.28 -18.68 5.41
C VAL A 352 -11.95 -18.26 6.84
N VAL A 353 -10.95 -18.91 7.44
CA VAL A 353 -10.48 -18.57 8.79
C VAL A 353 -9.89 -17.15 8.86
N MET A 354 -9.12 -16.72 7.85
CA MET A 354 -8.65 -15.32 7.79
C MET A 354 -9.79 -14.31 7.63
N HIS A 355 -10.91 -14.71 7.01
CA HIS A 355 -12.12 -13.90 6.93
C HIS A 355 -12.82 -13.80 8.30
N GLU A 356 -12.89 -14.90 9.04
CA GLU A 356 -13.40 -14.92 10.42
C GLU A 356 -12.54 -14.06 11.36
N VAL A 357 -11.22 -14.20 11.30
CA VAL A 357 -10.26 -13.36 12.07
C VAL A 357 -10.44 -11.88 11.76
N ALA A 358 -10.66 -11.51 10.49
CA ALA A 358 -10.93 -10.12 10.12
C ALA A 358 -12.28 -9.62 10.65
N THR A 359 -13.29 -10.49 10.71
CA THR A 359 -14.62 -10.17 11.27
C THR A 359 -14.53 -9.93 12.78
N ILE A 360 -13.88 -10.84 13.53
CA ILE A 360 -13.60 -10.69 14.96
C ILE A 360 -12.87 -9.36 15.22
N ALA A 361 -11.83 -9.08 14.43
CA ALA A 361 -11.08 -7.83 14.55
C ALA A 361 -11.98 -6.60 14.32
N ALA A 362 -12.86 -6.62 13.32
CA ALA A 362 -13.74 -5.50 13.02
C ALA A 362 -14.75 -5.20 14.16
N GLU A 363 -15.29 -6.24 14.80
CA GLU A 363 -16.23 -6.11 15.93
C GLU A 363 -15.57 -5.46 17.15
N VAL A 364 -14.33 -5.84 17.44
CA VAL A 364 -13.53 -5.27 18.55
C VAL A 364 -13.29 -3.77 18.34
N PHE A 365 -12.87 -3.38 17.14
CA PHE A 365 -12.57 -1.98 16.83
C PHE A 365 -13.83 -1.08 16.77
N LEU A 366 -15.01 -1.64 16.47
CA LEU A 366 -16.28 -0.91 16.52
C LEU A 366 -16.70 -0.59 17.97
N GLN A 367 -16.47 -1.52 18.90
CA GLN A 367 -16.77 -1.34 20.33
C GLN A 367 -15.82 -0.33 21.00
N GLU A 368 -14.54 -0.32 20.64
CA GLU A 368 -13.57 0.68 21.13
C GLU A 368 -13.92 2.10 20.64
N ALA A 369 -14.43 2.25 19.41
CA ALA A 369 -14.84 3.53 18.86
C ALA A 369 -16.10 4.13 19.52
N THR A 370 -16.96 3.28 20.11
CA THR A 370 -18.17 3.72 20.83
C THR A 370 -17.92 4.04 22.30
N THR A 371 -16.78 3.63 22.86
CA THR A 371 -16.42 3.81 24.28
C THR A 371 -15.43 4.94 24.53
N SER A 372 -14.84 5.54 23.48
CA SER A 372 -14.00 6.74 23.59
C SER A 372 -14.86 8.01 23.55
N PRO A 373 -14.98 8.80 24.64
CA PRO A 373 -15.76 10.02 24.63
C PRO A 373 -15.05 11.09 23.79
N LEU A 374 -15.88 11.85 23.08
CA LEU A 374 -15.58 13.10 22.39
C LEU A 374 -14.63 14.02 23.21
N VAL A 375 -13.36 14.13 22.82
CA VAL A 375 -12.40 15.14 23.30
C VAL A 375 -11.84 15.80 22.04
N SER A 376 -12.51 16.80 21.48
CA SER A 376 -12.59 18.22 21.87
C SER A 376 -11.79 19.04 20.86
N ASN A 377 -12.52 19.84 20.08
CA ASN A 377 -11.98 21.01 19.39
C ASN A 377 -11.20 21.85 20.40
N GLU A 378 -9.88 21.92 20.27
CA GLU A 378 -9.12 23.06 20.78
C GLU A 378 -8.15 23.51 19.69
N ASP A 379 -8.68 24.37 18.83
CA ASP A 379 -7.92 25.47 18.26
C ASP A 379 -7.29 26.27 19.41
N SER A 380 -5.97 26.20 19.58
CA SER A 380 -5.23 27.29 20.24
C SER A 380 -3.93 27.54 19.50
N TYR A 381 -3.90 28.71 18.86
CA TYR A 381 -2.76 29.34 18.25
C TYR A 381 -1.70 29.64 19.32
N ASP A 382 -0.43 29.41 18.99
CA ASP A 382 0.65 30.27 19.47
C ASP A 382 1.60 30.49 18.29
N CYS A 383 1.63 31.73 17.81
CA CYS A 383 2.52 32.21 16.76
C CYS A 383 3.79 32.70 17.43
N ASP A 384 4.97 32.28 16.94
CA ASP A 384 6.14 33.15 16.91
C ASP A 384 7.13 32.68 15.81
N ASP A 385 7.65 33.67 15.11
CA ASP A 385 8.53 33.66 13.94
C ASP A 385 9.83 32.86 14.12
N ASP A 386 10.27 32.19 13.05
CA ASP A 386 11.61 32.46 12.49
C ASP A 386 11.71 32.00 11.03
N ASP A 387 12.05 32.96 10.17
CA ASP A 387 12.27 32.83 8.73
C ASP A 387 13.54 32.04 8.40
N THR A 388 13.41 30.93 7.67
CA THR A 388 14.46 30.48 6.73
C THR A 388 13.85 29.83 5.49
N ASP A 389 14.08 30.47 4.35
CA ASP A 389 13.84 30.03 2.97
C ASP A 389 14.53 28.68 2.65
N GLU A 390 13.76 27.62 2.42
CA GLU A 390 14.09 26.55 1.45
C GLU A 390 12.81 25.98 0.79
N ALA A 391 12.66 26.27 -0.51
CA ALA A 391 11.93 25.51 -1.54
C ALA A 391 10.68 24.68 -1.14
N SER A 392 9.56 25.39 -0.89
CA SER A 392 8.15 25.06 -1.16
C SER A 392 7.78 23.64 -1.66
N ASP A 393 7.77 22.66 -0.75
CA ASP A 393 6.78 21.57 -0.72
C ASP A 393 5.55 22.09 0.05
N THR A 394 4.48 22.49 -0.64
CA THR A 394 3.23 22.86 0.04
C THR A 394 2.46 21.61 0.45
N VAL A 395 2.98 20.91 1.47
CA VAL A 395 2.21 20.02 2.34
C VAL A 395 1.95 20.81 3.61
N SER A 396 0.68 20.96 3.99
CA SER A 396 0.28 21.67 5.21
C SER A 396 1.13 21.18 6.41
N LEU A 397 1.77 22.10 7.14
CA LEU A 397 2.67 21.79 8.27
C LEU A 397 2.01 20.88 9.34
N GLY A 398 0.68 20.94 9.45
CA GLY A 398 -0.13 20.06 10.31
C GLY A 398 -0.16 18.59 9.88
N ALA A 399 0.02 18.29 8.58
CA ALA A 399 0.08 16.93 8.07
C ALA A 399 1.48 16.29 8.24
N VAL A 400 2.54 17.10 8.26
CA VAL A 400 3.92 16.66 8.52
C VAL A 400 4.09 16.31 10.00
N THR A 401 3.60 17.17 10.90
CA THR A 401 3.63 16.91 12.35
C THR A 401 2.71 15.76 12.80
N ALA A 402 1.62 15.48 12.08
CA ALA A 402 0.78 14.31 12.30
C ALA A 402 1.38 13.00 11.75
N ALA A 403 2.17 13.06 10.66
CA ALA A 403 2.83 11.89 10.06
C ALA A 403 4.08 11.42 10.85
N GLU A 404 4.67 12.28 11.67
CA GLU A 404 5.81 11.99 12.55
C GLU A 404 5.42 11.30 13.87
N ARG A 405 4.14 11.40 14.30
CA ARG A 405 3.69 10.71 15.51
C ARG A 405 3.60 9.20 15.26
N PRO A 406 4.09 8.36 16.18
CA PRO A 406 3.92 6.92 16.07
C PRO A 406 2.41 6.58 16.03
N PRO A 407 1.98 5.63 15.18
CA PRO A 407 0.58 5.22 15.15
C PRO A 407 0.13 4.73 16.53
N SER A 408 -1.15 4.95 16.87
CA SER A 408 -1.71 4.38 18.09
C SER A 408 -1.63 2.85 18.07
N SER A 409 -1.67 2.22 19.25
CA SER A 409 -1.69 0.75 19.37
C SER A 409 -2.88 0.14 18.64
N THR A 410 -4.08 0.71 18.76
CA THR A 410 -5.28 0.27 18.03
C THR A 410 -5.12 0.38 16.52
N THR A 411 -4.59 1.50 16.00
CA THR A 411 -4.36 1.66 14.56
C THR A 411 -3.32 0.68 14.04
N THR A 412 -2.26 0.46 14.81
CA THR A 412 -1.19 -0.51 14.52
C THR A 412 -1.75 -1.93 14.45
N ARG A 413 -2.53 -2.33 15.47
CA ARG A 413 -3.19 -3.64 15.54
C ARG A 413 -4.12 -3.86 14.36
N ARG A 414 -5.00 -2.90 14.06
CA ARG A 414 -5.92 -2.95 12.92
C ARG A 414 -5.19 -3.10 11.60
N PHE A 415 -4.12 -2.34 11.40
CA PHE A 415 -3.28 -2.43 10.20
C PHE A 415 -2.62 -3.80 10.09
N MET A 416 -1.99 -4.30 11.16
CA MET A 416 -1.30 -5.59 11.15
C MET A 416 -2.27 -6.76 10.94
N LEU A 417 -3.43 -6.76 11.58
CA LEU A 417 -4.45 -7.80 11.37
C LEU A 417 -4.96 -7.79 9.93
N ALA A 418 -5.30 -6.62 9.38
CA ALA A 418 -5.72 -6.51 7.99
C ALA A 418 -4.61 -6.93 7.01
N CYS A 419 -3.35 -6.61 7.32
CA CYS A 419 -2.20 -7.05 6.54
C CYS A 419 -2.04 -8.58 6.59
N MET A 420 -2.09 -9.18 7.78
CA MET A 420 -1.98 -10.62 7.97
C MET A 420 -3.09 -11.35 7.21
N THR A 421 -4.36 -11.01 7.47
CA THR A 421 -5.50 -11.73 6.88
C THR A 421 -5.52 -11.60 5.36
N ALA A 422 -5.26 -10.42 4.80
CA ALA A 422 -5.22 -10.22 3.36
C ALA A 422 -4.13 -11.04 2.66
N HIS A 423 -2.90 -11.03 3.19
CA HIS A 423 -1.78 -11.73 2.54
C HIS A 423 -1.83 -13.24 2.76
N VAL A 424 -2.22 -13.70 3.95
CA VAL A 424 -2.40 -15.13 4.22
C VAL A 424 -3.53 -15.69 3.37
N ALA A 425 -4.67 -15.00 3.28
CA ALA A 425 -5.75 -15.41 2.38
C ALA A 425 -5.31 -15.42 0.91
N ASP A 426 -4.51 -14.44 0.46
CA ASP A 426 -3.96 -14.43 -0.89
C ASP A 426 -3.00 -15.60 -1.17
N LEU A 427 -2.20 -16.01 -0.18
CA LEU A 427 -1.30 -17.16 -0.28
C LEU A 427 -2.05 -18.48 -0.39
N CYS A 428 -3.11 -18.62 0.42
CA CYS A 428 -3.88 -19.84 0.58
C CYS A 428 -4.98 -20.00 -0.48
N ALA A 429 -5.42 -18.90 -1.09
CA ALA A 429 -6.34 -18.94 -2.20
C ALA A 429 -5.69 -19.60 -3.44
N PRO A 430 -6.46 -20.34 -4.25
CA PRO A 430 -5.98 -20.88 -5.51
C PRO A 430 -5.34 -19.77 -6.35
N ALA A 431 -4.16 -20.04 -6.90
CA ALA A 431 -3.17 -19.06 -7.39
C ALA A 431 -3.65 -18.09 -8.49
N VAL A 432 -4.87 -18.23 -9.00
CA VAL A 432 -5.32 -17.51 -10.20
C VAL A 432 -6.81 -17.21 -10.17
N VAL A 433 -7.62 -18.16 -9.70
CA VAL A 433 -9.05 -18.15 -9.31
C VAL A 433 -9.36 -19.58 -8.86
N ALA A 434 -10.42 -19.74 -8.08
CA ALA A 434 -11.07 -21.03 -7.85
C ALA A 434 -10.97 -21.98 -9.06
N THR A 435 -10.36 -23.15 -8.87
CA THR A 435 -10.20 -24.17 -9.92
C THR A 435 -11.52 -24.85 -10.30
N SER A 436 -12.58 -24.56 -9.55
CA SER A 436 -13.93 -25.05 -9.78
C SER A 436 -14.95 -23.98 -9.38
N ALA A 437 -16.19 -24.10 -9.85
CA ALA A 437 -17.27 -23.21 -9.42
C ALA A 437 -17.59 -23.31 -7.91
N ALA A 438 -17.27 -24.44 -7.27
CA ALA A 438 -17.50 -24.63 -5.84
C ALA A 438 -16.58 -23.74 -4.99
N ASP A 439 -15.36 -23.48 -5.46
CA ASP A 439 -14.34 -22.74 -4.70
C ASP A 439 -14.37 -21.23 -4.96
N ILE A 440 -15.30 -20.76 -5.80
CA ILE A 440 -15.39 -19.33 -6.19
C ILE A 440 -15.59 -18.41 -4.99
N HIS A 441 -16.26 -18.92 -3.95
CA HIS A 441 -16.46 -18.20 -2.69
C HIS A 441 -15.12 -17.84 -2.01
N LEU A 442 -14.09 -18.69 -2.09
CA LEU A 442 -12.75 -18.41 -1.55
C LEU A 442 -12.10 -17.23 -2.27
N THR A 443 -12.33 -17.08 -3.58
CA THR A 443 -11.84 -15.92 -4.35
C THR A 443 -12.51 -14.64 -3.87
N PHE A 444 -13.82 -14.66 -3.59
CA PHE A 444 -14.54 -13.51 -3.05
C PHE A 444 -14.07 -13.14 -1.63
N CYS A 445 -13.95 -14.10 -0.72
CA CYS A 445 -13.43 -13.88 0.63
C CYS A 445 -12.02 -13.25 0.59
N ARG A 446 -11.12 -13.82 -0.22
CA ARG A 446 -9.76 -13.27 -0.43
C ARG A 446 -9.80 -11.84 -0.96
N ASN A 447 -10.65 -11.55 -1.96
CA ASN A 447 -10.76 -10.20 -2.51
C ASN A 447 -11.31 -9.18 -1.52
N GLU A 448 -12.28 -9.58 -0.70
CA GLU A 448 -12.83 -8.72 0.35
C GLU A 448 -11.73 -8.32 1.34
N LEU A 449 -10.90 -9.27 1.79
CA LEU A 449 -9.79 -9.02 2.69
C LEU A 449 -8.71 -8.12 2.05
N VAL A 450 -8.31 -8.42 0.81
CA VAL A 450 -7.33 -7.61 0.07
C VAL A 450 -7.83 -6.18 -0.16
N THR A 451 -9.10 -6.01 -0.54
CA THR A 451 -9.70 -4.69 -0.71
C THR A 451 -9.83 -3.96 0.62
N THR A 452 -10.19 -4.64 1.71
CA THR A 452 -10.26 -4.06 3.06
C THR A 452 -8.90 -3.55 3.52
N TYR A 453 -7.83 -4.33 3.31
CA TYR A 453 -6.46 -3.89 3.58
C TYR A 453 -6.05 -2.71 2.68
N ALA A 454 -6.30 -2.79 1.38
CA ALA A 454 -5.96 -1.73 0.42
C ALA A 454 -6.67 -0.41 0.75
N ARG A 455 -7.94 -0.45 1.18
CA ARG A 455 -8.72 0.73 1.61
C ARG A 455 -8.03 1.52 2.72
N LEU A 456 -7.22 0.90 3.58
CA LEU A 456 -6.49 1.60 4.65
C LEU A 456 -5.49 2.64 4.13
N PHE A 457 -5.00 2.49 2.89
CA PHE A 457 -3.97 3.37 2.31
C PHE A 457 -4.28 3.83 0.87
N ALA A 458 -5.49 3.55 0.38
CA ALA A 458 -5.93 3.78 -0.98
C ALA A 458 -5.97 5.26 -1.40
N LEU A 459 -6.33 6.14 -0.47
CA LEU A 459 -6.51 7.57 -0.75
C LEU A 459 -5.26 8.41 -0.45
N HIS A 460 -4.19 7.77 -0.01
CA HIS A 460 -2.98 8.49 0.38
C HIS A 460 -2.02 8.69 -0.81
N PRO A 461 -1.51 9.91 -1.08
CA PRO A 461 -0.77 10.23 -2.31
C PRO A 461 0.47 9.36 -2.58
N ARG A 462 1.09 8.83 -1.53
CA ARG A 462 2.31 8.00 -1.64
C ARG A 462 2.04 6.51 -1.85
N THR A 463 0.80 6.05 -1.66
CA THR A 463 0.43 4.63 -1.59
C THR A 463 -0.78 4.26 -2.43
N TRP A 464 -1.56 5.22 -2.96
CA TRP A 464 -2.75 4.96 -3.79
C TRP A 464 -2.49 3.99 -4.95
N CYS A 465 -1.33 4.14 -5.60
CA CYS A 465 -0.96 3.31 -6.75
C CYS A 465 -0.70 1.86 -6.32
N ILE A 466 -0.17 1.65 -5.10
CA ILE A 466 -0.02 0.30 -4.53
C ILE A 466 -1.41 -0.30 -4.31
N ALA A 467 -2.35 0.45 -3.73
CA ALA A 467 -3.73 -0.03 -3.51
C ALA A 467 -4.44 -0.36 -4.83
N GLY A 468 -4.27 0.49 -5.84
CA GLY A 468 -4.78 0.25 -7.19
C GLY A 468 -4.19 -1.02 -7.80
N LEU A 469 -2.89 -1.28 -7.60
CA LEU A 469 -2.27 -2.51 -8.06
C LEU A 469 -2.83 -3.74 -7.33
N TYR A 470 -3.01 -3.71 -6.00
CA TYR A 470 -3.69 -4.81 -5.28
C TYR A 470 -5.04 -5.13 -5.94
N ALA A 471 -5.85 -4.11 -6.25
CA ALA A 471 -7.13 -4.29 -6.92
C ALA A 471 -6.99 -4.83 -8.36
N CYS A 472 -6.02 -4.36 -9.16
CA CYS A 472 -5.75 -4.87 -10.50
C CYS A 472 -5.23 -6.32 -10.52
N TYR A 473 -4.56 -6.77 -9.46
CA TYR A 473 -4.12 -8.16 -9.27
C TYR A 473 -5.20 -9.05 -8.62
N SER A 474 -6.41 -8.52 -8.38
CA SER A 474 -7.50 -9.23 -7.71
C SER A 474 -8.63 -9.56 -8.69
N PRO A 475 -8.64 -10.75 -9.30
CA PRO A 475 -9.68 -11.15 -10.26
C PRO A 475 -11.05 -11.20 -9.58
N LEU A 476 -12.12 -10.75 -10.26
CA LEU A 476 -13.47 -10.66 -9.70
C LEU A 476 -13.64 -9.65 -8.54
N ASN A 477 -12.67 -8.76 -8.31
CA ASN A 477 -12.83 -7.65 -7.37
C ASN A 477 -13.79 -6.58 -7.92
N ASP A 478 -14.47 -5.83 -7.05
CA ASP A 478 -15.36 -4.74 -7.47
C ASP A 478 -14.57 -3.61 -8.16
N PRO A 479 -14.79 -3.37 -9.48
CA PRO A 479 -14.07 -2.33 -10.22
C PRO A 479 -14.37 -0.91 -9.72
N LEU A 480 -15.47 -0.71 -8.98
CA LEU A 480 -15.80 0.58 -8.38
C LEU A 480 -14.68 1.08 -7.45
N PHE A 481 -14.01 0.18 -6.74
CA PHE A 481 -12.90 0.55 -5.85
C PHE A 481 -11.73 1.20 -6.62
N LEU A 482 -11.43 0.75 -7.84
CA LEU A 482 -10.44 1.39 -8.71
C LEU A 482 -10.87 2.78 -9.14
N SER A 483 -12.16 2.94 -9.47
CA SER A 483 -12.77 4.24 -9.80
C SER A 483 -12.65 5.24 -8.64
N GLU A 484 -13.00 4.81 -7.43
CA GLU A 484 -12.86 5.62 -6.20
C GLU A 484 -11.43 6.14 -6.02
N ILE A 485 -10.42 5.27 -6.19
CA ILE A 485 -9.01 5.65 -6.04
C ILE A 485 -8.61 6.70 -7.07
N VAL A 486 -8.84 6.46 -8.37
CA VAL A 486 -8.33 7.36 -9.41
C VAL A 486 -9.03 8.71 -9.40
N LEU A 487 -10.33 8.74 -9.07
CA LEU A 487 -11.09 9.98 -8.96
C LEU A 487 -10.67 10.80 -7.74
N ALA A 488 -10.35 10.14 -6.62
CA ALA A 488 -9.82 10.82 -5.44
C ALA A 488 -8.43 11.44 -5.67
N ILE A 489 -7.60 10.82 -6.52
CA ILE A 489 -6.23 11.31 -6.82
C ILE A 489 -6.20 12.32 -7.98
N ALA A 490 -7.26 12.40 -8.81
CA ALA A 490 -7.33 13.32 -9.94
C ALA A 490 -7.08 14.81 -9.56
N PRO A 491 -7.58 15.35 -8.44
CA PRO A 491 -7.27 16.72 -8.01
C PRO A 491 -5.77 16.93 -7.75
N ALA A 492 -5.11 15.96 -7.10
CA ALA A 492 -3.67 16.02 -6.86
C ALA A 492 -2.87 15.91 -8.18
N ALA A 493 -3.30 15.05 -9.09
CA ALA A 493 -2.72 14.92 -10.44
C ALA A 493 -2.89 16.20 -11.28
N ALA A 494 -3.91 17.01 -11.04
CA ALA A 494 -4.09 18.27 -11.74
C ALA A 494 -3.03 19.32 -11.36
N VAL A 495 -2.48 19.23 -10.15
CA VAL A 495 -1.46 20.16 -9.63
C VAL A 495 -0.05 19.59 -9.84
N ASP A 496 0.16 18.30 -9.57
CA ASP A 496 1.47 17.64 -9.60
C ASP A 496 1.69 16.78 -10.86
N ALA A 497 2.67 17.16 -11.68
CA ALA A 497 3.04 16.46 -12.92
C ALA A 497 3.64 15.06 -12.70
N HIS A 498 4.27 14.79 -11.56
CA HIS A 498 4.74 13.45 -11.20
C HIS A 498 3.55 12.53 -10.87
N VAL A 499 2.60 13.01 -10.07
CA VAL A 499 1.36 12.27 -9.76
C VAL A 499 0.57 12.00 -11.04
N TYR A 500 0.43 12.99 -11.93
CA TYR A 500 -0.22 12.80 -13.22
C TYR A 500 0.43 11.72 -14.08
N ARG A 501 1.76 11.73 -14.20
CA ARG A 501 2.50 10.70 -14.97
C ARG A 501 2.24 9.30 -14.41
N ARG A 502 2.21 9.15 -13.07
CA ARG A 502 1.90 7.87 -12.43
C ARG A 502 0.45 7.45 -12.65
N LEU A 503 -0.51 8.37 -12.56
CA LEU A 503 -1.92 8.11 -12.85
C LEU A 503 -2.13 7.66 -14.29
N HIS A 504 -1.53 8.37 -15.24
CA HIS A 504 -1.61 8.03 -16.65
C HIS A 504 -0.97 6.66 -16.96
N ALA A 505 0.20 6.38 -16.39
CA ALA A 505 0.84 5.07 -16.51
C ALA A 505 0.00 3.95 -15.89
N PHE A 506 -0.65 4.21 -14.74
CA PHE A 506 -1.54 3.26 -14.09
C PHE A 506 -2.74 2.89 -14.99
N PHE A 507 -3.40 3.90 -15.58
CA PHE A 507 -4.49 3.65 -16.54
C PHE A 507 -4.02 2.77 -17.69
N LEU A 508 -2.92 3.14 -18.37
CA LEU A 508 -2.49 2.45 -19.59
C LEU A 508 -1.89 1.07 -19.35
N ASN A 509 -1.10 0.91 -18.28
CA ASN A 509 -0.26 -0.28 -18.12
C ASN A 509 -0.82 -1.30 -17.12
N ALA A 510 -1.67 -0.88 -16.17
CA ALA A 510 -2.15 -1.75 -15.10
C ALA A 510 -3.66 -2.02 -15.16
N TRP A 511 -4.47 -0.97 -15.39
CA TRP A 511 -5.94 -1.11 -15.41
C TRP A 511 -6.48 -1.34 -16.82
N CYS A 512 -5.85 -0.81 -17.87
CA CYS A 512 -6.34 -0.98 -19.23
C CYS A 512 -6.66 -2.44 -19.54
N THR A 513 -7.85 -2.68 -20.08
CA THR A 513 -8.34 -4.02 -20.44
C THR A 513 -7.48 -4.69 -21.50
N SER A 514 -6.71 -3.91 -22.28
CA SER A 514 -5.74 -4.42 -23.24
C SER A 514 -4.31 -4.53 -22.71
N SER A 515 -4.07 -4.27 -21.43
CA SER A 515 -2.74 -4.49 -20.83
C SER A 515 -2.43 -5.98 -20.74
N ASP A 516 -1.15 -6.35 -20.90
CA ASP A 516 -0.69 -7.75 -20.82
C ASP A 516 -1.15 -8.43 -19.54
N HIS A 517 -1.13 -7.70 -18.43
CA HIS A 517 -1.58 -8.19 -17.13
C HIS A 517 -3.09 -8.50 -17.10
N GLN A 518 -3.94 -7.55 -17.50
CA GLN A 518 -5.39 -7.77 -17.50
C GLN A 518 -5.81 -8.84 -18.52
N GLN A 519 -5.11 -8.94 -19.65
CA GLN A 519 -5.30 -10.02 -20.61
C GLN A 519 -4.92 -11.38 -20.03
N ALA A 520 -3.80 -11.48 -19.30
CA ALA A 520 -3.40 -12.71 -18.63
C ALA A 520 -4.40 -13.12 -17.54
N VAL A 521 -4.88 -12.17 -16.73
CA VAL A 521 -5.93 -12.41 -15.73
C VAL A 521 -7.20 -12.94 -16.40
N ARG A 522 -7.65 -12.28 -17.47
CA ARG A 522 -8.83 -12.69 -18.23
C ARG A 522 -8.70 -14.08 -18.83
N ALA A 523 -7.59 -14.35 -19.54
CA ALA A 523 -7.38 -15.64 -20.19
C ALA A 523 -7.40 -16.79 -19.19
N LYS A 524 -6.81 -16.58 -18.00
CA LYS A 524 -6.83 -17.59 -16.95
C LYS A 524 -8.19 -17.74 -16.26
N LEU A 525 -8.91 -16.64 -16.06
CA LEU A 525 -10.30 -16.67 -15.55
C LEU A 525 -11.21 -17.47 -16.49
N GLU A 526 -11.14 -17.21 -17.79
CA GLU A 526 -11.93 -17.91 -18.81
C GLU A 526 -11.53 -19.39 -18.91
N ALA A 527 -10.26 -19.74 -18.69
CA ALA A 527 -9.80 -21.12 -18.62
C ALA A 527 -10.32 -21.87 -17.38
N ALA A 528 -10.36 -21.22 -16.22
CA ALA A 528 -10.83 -21.83 -14.97
C ALA A 528 -12.36 -21.92 -14.89
N LEU A 529 -13.07 -20.91 -15.40
CA LEU A 529 -14.53 -20.77 -15.32
C LEU A 529 -15.11 -20.45 -16.71
N PRO A 530 -15.07 -21.41 -17.66
CA PRO A 530 -15.53 -21.19 -19.03
C PRO A 530 -17.03 -20.87 -19.04
N GLU A 531 -17.40 -19.84 -19.82
CA GLU A 531 -18.78 -19.36 -20.02
C GLU A 531 -19.52 -18.95 -18.73
N HIS A 532 -18.83 -18.83 -17.60
CA HIS A 532 -19.47 -18.47 -16.33
C HIS A 532 -19.95 -17.01 -16.35
N ALA A 533 -21.26 -16.80 -16.15
CA ALA A 533 -21.89 -15.49 -16.29
C ALA A 533 -21.25 -14.38 -15.41
N THR A 534 -20.73 -14.74 -14.23
CA THR A 534 -20.03 -13.80 -13.35
C THR A 534 -18.76 -13.22 -13.99
N VAL A 535 -17.99 -14.03 -14.73
CA VAL A 535 -16.75 -13.58 -15.39
C VAL A 535 -17.07 -12.57 -16.49
N ALA A 536 -18.07 -12.88 -17.33
CA ALA A 536 -18.52 -11.97 -18.39
C ALA A 536 -19.07 -10.65 -17.83
N LYS A 537 -19.90 -10.71 -16.77
CA LYS A 537 -20.42 -9.49 -16.10
C LYS A 537 -19.30 -8.66 -15.49
N TRP A 538 -18.34 -9.30 -14.82
CA TRP A 538 -17.21 -8.64 -14.20
C TRP A 538 -16.31 -7.95 -15.24
N TRP A 539 -16.03 -8.62 -16.36
CA TRP A 539 -15.22 -8.03 -17.43
C TRP A 539 -15.89 -6.80 -18.06
N SER A 540 -17.18 -6.89 -18.36
CA SER A 540 -17.96 -5.73 -18.83
C SER A 540 -17.96 -4.58 -17.83
N ALA A 541 -18.05 -4.89 -16.52
CA ALA A 541 -17.94 -3.87 -15.47
C ALA A 541 -16.54 -3.24 -15.41
N MET A 542 -15.48 -4.04 -15.51
CA MET A 542 -14.10 -3.55 -15.55
C MET A 542 -13.88 -2.56 -16.72
N GLU A 543 -14.38 -2.89 -17.92
CA GLU A 543 -14.27 -2.04 -19.10
C GLU A 543 -15.09 -0.75 -18.97
N TYR A 544 -16.30 -0.85 -18.45
CA TYR A 544 -17.17 0.29 -18.17
C TYR A 544 -16.51 1.25 -17.17
N TYR A 545 -16.10 0.76 -16.00
CA TYR A 545 -15.48 1.59 -14.96
C TYR A 545 -14.14 2.16 -15.40
N TYR A 546 -13.33 1.43 -16.17
CA TYR A 546 -12.12 1.96 -16.77
C TYR A 546 -12.43 3.16 -17.67
N THR A 547 -13.36 2.99 -18.62
CA THR A 547 -13.69 4.03 -19.63
C THR A 547 -14.26 5.28 -18.97
N GLU A 548 -15.23 5.11 -18.07
CA GLU A 548 -15.86 6.21 -17.35
C GLU A 548 -14.86 6.93 -16.43
N SER A 549 -14.06 6.20 -15.66
CA SER A 549 -13.09 6.82 -14.73
C SER A 549 -11.94 7.48 -15.47
N TYR A 550 -11.48 6.91 -16.58
CA TYR A 550 -10.47 7.53 -17.45
C TYR A 550 -10.98 8.87 -17.99
N ARG A 551 -12.22 8.88 -18.49
CA ARG A 551 -12.88 10.10 -18.99
C ARG A 551 -13.03 11.14 -17.90
N ASP A 552 -13.59 10.76 -16.75
CA ASP A 552 -13.96 11.70 -15.69
C ASP A 552 -12.72 12.27 -14.97
N ALA A 553 -11.71 11.43 -14.69
CA ALA A 553 -10.46 11.89 -14.09
C ALA A 553 -9.72 12.87 -15.02
N HIS A 554 -9.59 12.55 -16.32
CA HIS A 554 -8.92 13.45 -17.26
C HIS A 554 -9.73 14.71 -17.53
N ARG A 555 -11.06 14.63 -17.60
CA ARG A 555 -11.94 15.81 -17.69
C ARG A 555 -11.73 16.76 -16.52
N HIS A 556 -11.61 16.23 -15.30
CA HIS A 556 -11.30 17.03 -14.13
C HIS A 556 -9.94 17.72 -14.24
N ILE A 557 -8.88 16.97 -14.61
CA ILE A 557 -7.52 17.50 -14.77
C ILE A 557 -7.45 18.57 -15.86
N ILE A 558 -8.07 18.34 -17.02
CA ILE A 558 -8.14 19.32 -18.13
C ILE A 558 -8.85 20.59 -17.68
N THR A 559 -9.99 20.46 -17.00
CA THR A 559 -10.76 21.60 -16.51
C THR A 559 -9.97 22.41 -15.47
N ALA A 560 -9.26 21.74 -14.55
CA ALA A 560 -8.40 22.40 -13.57
C ALA A 560 -7.24 23.14 -14.24
N LYS A 561 -6.58 22.56 -15.26
CA LYS A 561 -5.55 23.25 -16.05
C LYS A 561 -6.12 24.46 -16.79
N LEU A 562 -7.30 24.34 -17.38
CA LEU A 562 -7.99 25.45 -18.01
C LEU A 562 -8.29 26.59 -17.01
N SER A 563 -8.80 26.26 -15.83
CA SER A 563 -9.07 27.23 -14.75
C SER A 563 -7.80 27.92 -14.24
N SER A 564 -6.65 27.23 -14.24
CA SER A 564 -5.34 27.80 -13.88
C SER A 564 -4.76 28.73 -14.96
N GLY A 565 -5.36 28.80 -16.15
CA GLY A 565 -4.92 29.64 -17.26
C GLY A 565 -3.92 28.99 -18.24
N ASP A 566 -3.54 27.73 -18.02
CA ASP A 566 -2.64 26.98 -18.89
C ASP A 566 -3.40 26.27 -20.02
N LEU A 567 -3.84 27.08 -20.99
CA LEU A 567 -4.66 26.61 -22.11
C LEU A 567 -3.91 25.60 -23.00
N ALA A 568 -2.61 25.81 -23.24
CA ALA A 568 -1.82 24.95 -24.12
C ALA A 568 -1.70 23.52 -23.57
N HIS A 569 -1.41 23.37 -22.26
CA HIS A 569 -1.40 22.04 -21.65
C HIS A 569 -2.79 21.41 -21.57
N ALA A 570 -3.85 22.20 -21.29
CA ALA A 570 -5.22 21.69 -21.28
C ALA A 570 -5.62 21.13 -22.65
N VAL A 571 -5.30 21.83 -23.73
CA VAL A 571 -5.51 21.38 -25.12
C VAL A 571 -4.67 20.12 -25.43
N TRP A 572 -3.39 20.13 -25.08
CA TRP A 572 -2.52 18.97 -25.28
C TRP A 572 -3.07 17.72 -24.60
N LEU A 573 -3.49 17.84 -23.33
CA LEU A 573 -4.12 16.77 -22.57
C LEU A 573 -5.39 16.28 -23.27
N ALA A 574 -6.27 17.20 -23.66
CA ALA A 574 -7.53 16.87 -24.32
C ALA A 574 -7.34 16.12 -25.65
N VAL A 575 -6.37 16.54 -26.47
CA VAL A 575 -6.03 15.84 -27.72
C VAL A 575 -5.48 14.45 -27.41
N ARG A 576 -4.51 14.37 -26.48
CA ARG A 576 -3.86 13.10 -26.11
C ARG A 576 -4.83 12.08 -25.53
N THR A 577 -5.79 12.52 -24.72
CA THR A 577 -6.80 11.66 -24.07
C THR A 577 -8.08 11.50 -24.89
N ARG A 578 -8.15 12.11 -26.08
CA ARG A 578 -9.33 12.14 -26.97
C ARG A 578 -10.59 12.75 -26.32
N LEU A 579 -10.41 13.65 -25.35
CA LEU A 579 -11.49 14.39 -24.66
C LEU A 579 -11.56 15.83 -25.17
N THR A 580 -11.78 15.97 -26.48
CA THR A 580 -11.72 17.27 -27.16
C THR A 580 -12.98 18.11 -26.98
N ASP A 581 -14.10 17.51 -26.58
CA ASP A 581 -15.40 18.15 -26.38
C ASP A 581 -15.33 19.33 -25.41
N VAL A 582 -14.61 19.17 -24.29
CA VAL A 582 -14.43 20.22 -23.28
C VAL A 582 -13.67 21.41 -23.84
N MET A 583 -12.69 21.16 -24.71
CA MET A 583 -11.78 22.19 -25.23
C MET A 583 -12.27 22.85 -26.51
N GLU A 584 -13.06 22.15 -27.32
CA GLU A 584 -13.55 22.63 -28.62
C GLU A 584 -14.34 23.94 -28.45
N SER A 585 -15.24 24.00 -27.46
CA SER A 585 -16.03 25.20 -27.17
C SER A 585 -15.17 26.39 -26.73
N GLU A 586 -14.14 26.15 -25.91
CA GLU A 586 -13.26 27.19 -25.39
C GLU A 586 -12.30 27.71 -26.47
N VAL A 587 -11.65 26.83 -27.24
CA VAL A 587 -10.77 27.27 -28.34
C VAL A 587 -11.58 28.01 -29.41
N ARG A 588 -12.79 27.51 -29.74
CA ARG A 588 -13.73 28.22 -30.63
C ARG A 588 -14.06 29.61 -30.10
N ARG A 589 -14.31 29.76 -28.80
CA ARG A 589 -14.60 31.06 -28.18
C ARG A 589 -13.43 32.03 -28.30
N GLN A 590 -12.20 31.56 -28.07
CA GLN A 590 -10.98 32.38 -28.19
C GLN A 590 -10.72 32.81 -29.64
N LEU A 591 -10.95 31.91 -30.60
CA LEU A 591 -10.86 32.20 -32.04
C LEU A 591 -11.89 33.24 -32.50
N LYS A 592 -13.12 33.17 -31.98
CA LYS A 592 -14.19 34.12 -32.27
C LYS A 592 -14.04 35.49 -31.58
N ALA A 593 -13.06 35.65 -30.69
CA ALA A 593 -12.88 36.90 -29.96
C ALA A 593 -12.33 38.01 -30.88
N LYS A 594 -12.69 39.27 -30.60
CA LYS A 594 -12.24 40.44 -31.38
C LYS A 594 -10.72 40.63 -31.32
N ASP A 595 -10.11 40.18 -30.24
CA ASP A 595 -8.68 40.25 -29.90
C ASP A 595 -7.92 38.94 -30.15
N ALA A 596 -8.46 38.02 -30.96
CA ALA A 596 -7.87 36.68 -31.18
C ALA A 596 -6.37 36.72 -31.59
N LEU A 597 -5.95 37.69 -32.40
CA LEU A 597 -4.53 37.88 -32.78
C LEU A 597 -3.63 38.28 -31.61
N GLU A 598 -4.15 39.09 -30.69
CA GLU A 598 -3.42 39.62 -29.53
C GLU A 598 -3.44 38.64 -28.36
N ASN A 599 -4.43 37.74 -28.34
CA ASN A 599 -4.66 36.76 -27.30
C ASN A 599 -3.45 35.85 -27.03
N ALA A 600 -2.81 36.06 -25.88
CA ALA A 600 -1.62 35.32 -25.47
C ALA A 600 -1.88 33.81 -25.32
N ARG A 601 -3.07 33.41 -24.86
CA ARG A 601 -3.41 31.99 -24.66
C ARG A 601 -3.53 31.26 -25.99
N LEU A 602 -4.22 31.88 -26.96
CA LEU A 602 -4.36 31.32 -28.31
C LEU A 602 -3.00 31.25 -29.03
N TYR A 603 -2.16 32.27 -28.87
CA TYR A 603 -0.79 32.28 -29.39
C TYR A 603 0.06 31.12 -28.85
N MET A 604 -0.02 30.85 -27.54
CA MET A 604 0.69 29.73 -26.90
C MET A 604 0.21 28.37 -27.42
N VAL A 605 -1.11 28.18 -27.61
CA VAL A 605 -1.67 26.96 -28.24
C VAL A 605 -1.13 26.80 -29.65
N GLY A 606 -1.18 27.86 -30.47
CA GLY A 606 -0.69 27.82 -31.84
C GLY A 606 0.81 27.54 -31.93
N SER A 607 1.60 28.15 -31.04
CA SER A 607 3.04 27.86 -30.95
C SER A 607 3.28 26.41 -30.54
N ALA A 608 2.53 25.87 -29.58
CA ALA A 608 2.66 24.47 -29.17
C ALA A 608 2.34 23.48 -30.30
N VAL A 609 1.39 23.81 -31.18
CA VAL A 609 1.10 23.02 -32.38
C VAL A 609 2.26 23.08 -33.39
N GLN A 610 2.79 24.28 -33.68
CA GLN A 610 3.91 24.46 -34.61
C GLN A 610 5.16 23.68 -34.22
N HIS A 611 5.45 23.65 -32.91
CA HIS A 611 6.62 22.97 -32.37
C HIS A 611 6.38 21.46 -32.15
N GLY A 612 5.22 20.93 -32.56
CA GLY A 612 4.88 19.50 -32.47
C GLY A 612 4.58 19.01 -31.05
N PHE A 613 4.40 19.90 -30.07
CA PHE A 613 3.95 19.50 -28.73
C PHE A 613 2.50 18.98 -28.79
N ILE A 614 1.63 19.65 -29.56
CA ILE A 614 0.26 19.22 -29.84
C ILE A 614 0.20 18.61 -31.24
N ALA A 615 0.02 17.28 -31.30
CA ALA A 615 -0.03 16.52 -32.54
C ALA A 615 -1.46 16.54 -33.15
N VAL A 616 -1.68 17.36 -34.18
CA VAL A 616 -3.00 17.57 -34.81
C VAL A 616 -3.50 16.32 -35.53
N ASP A 617 -2.60 15.53 -36.10
CA ASP A 617 -2.86 14.24 -36.75
C ASP A 617 -3.48 13.20 -35.81
N THR A 618 -3.22 13.31 -34.51
CA THR A 618 -3.79 12.43 -33.48
C THR A 618 -5.12 12.92 -32.92
N CYS A 619 -5.63 14.08 -33.39
CA CYS A 619 -6.86 14.67 -32.89
C CYS A 619 -8.10 13.89 -33.39
N GLY A 620 -8.86 13.32 -32.46
CA GLY A 620 -10.07 12.55 -32.79
C GLY A 620 -11.24 13.40 -33.29
N SER A 621 -11.23 14.73 -33.07
CA SER A 621 -12.25 15.66 -33.58
C SER A 621 -11.68 16.45 -34.77
N ALA A 622 -12.32 16.29 -35.93
CA ALA A 622 -11.95 17.05 -37.13
C ALA A 622 -12.19 18.56 -36.97
N GLU A 623 -13.13 18.97 -36.13
CA GLU A 623 -13.35 20.39 -35.82
C GLU A 623 -12.24 20.95 -34.95
N MET A 624 -11.91 20.25 -33.87
CA MET A 624 -10.80 20.66 -32.99
C MET A 624 -9.48 20.70 -33.76
N GLY A 625 -9.22 19.72 -34.64
CA GLY A 625 -8.04 19.72 -35.51
C GLY A 625 -7.94 20.98 -36.37
N ARG A 626 -9.06 21.40 -36.99
CA ARG A 626 -9.13 22.65 -37.76
C ARG A 626 -8.89 23.90 -36.90
N TYR A 627 -9.42 23.93 -35.67
CA TYR A 627 -9.19 25.03 -34.73
C TYR A 627 -7.72 25.14 -34.33
N LEU A 628 -7.03 24.01 -34.17
CA LEU A 628 -5.61 23.96 -33.88
C LEU A 628 -4.76 24.40 -35.07
N CYS A 629 -5.11 24.02 -36.29
CA CYS A 629 -4.47 24.52 -37.52
C CYS A 629 -4.61 26.03 -37.64
N ALA A 630 -5.81 26.57 -37.42
CA ALA A 630 -6.05 28.02 -37.44
C ALA A 630 -5.22 28.73 -36.36
N ALA A 631 -5.21 28.23 -35.13
CA ALA A 631 -4.39 28.81 -34.05
C ALA A 631 -2.88 28.78 -34.38
N ALA A 632 -2.39 27.67 -34.97
CA ALA A 632 -1.01 27.54 -35.42
C ALA A 632 -0.69 28.55 -36.53
N ALA A 633 -1.55 28.70 -37.52
CA ALA A 633 -1.32 29.65 -38.62
C ALA A 633 -1.33 31.11 -38.12
N LEU A 634 -2.23 31.48 -37.20
CA LEU A 634 -2.24 32.81 -36.57
C LEU A 634 -0.99 33.08 -35.73
N SER A 635 -0.50 32.07 -35.01
CA SER A 635 0.75 32.19 -34.26
C SER A 635 1.96 32.38 -35.19
N ALA A 636 1.99 31.69 -36.34
CA ALA A 636 3.07 31.77 -37.33
C ALA A 636 3.11 33.17 -37.94
N TYR A 637 1.93 33.67 -38.29
CA TYR A 637 1.75 35.03 -38.73
C TYR A 637 2.27 36.03 -37.69
N ARG A 638 1.91 35.90 -36.42
CA ARG A 638 2.36 36.84 -35.38
C ARG A 638 3.89 36.85 -35.21
N GLN A 639 4.53 35.68 -35.29
CA GLN A 639 6.00 35.58 -35.28
C GLN A 639 6.61 36.25 -36.51
N ALA A 640 6.11 35.94 -37.71
CA ALA A 640 6.60 36.49 -38.96
C ALA A 640 6.38 38.01 -39.06
N ALA A 641 5.23 38.51 -38.61
CA ALA A 641 4.92 39.94 -38.54
C ALA A 641 5.89 40.71 -37.64
N THR A 642 6.28 40.10 -36.51
CA THR A 642 7.28 40.67 -35.60
C THR A 642 8.66 40.71 -36.26
N ALA A 643 9.06 39.62 -36.93
CA ALA A 643 10.33 39.53 -37.66
C ALA A 643 10.43 40.54 -38.82
N VAL A 644 9.34 40.71 -39.58
CA VAL A 644 9.26 41.69 -40.66
C VAL A 644 9.31 43.11 -40.13
N SER A 645 8.54 43.42 -39.09
CA SER A 645 8.55 44.75 -38.47
C SER A 645 9.95 45.12 -37.97
N ALA A 646 10.66 44.18 -37.36
CA ALA A 646 12.06 44.37 -36.96
C ALA A 646 13.00 44.59 -38.16
N SER A 647 12.81 43.82 -39.24
CA SER A 647 13.65 43.91 -40.44
C SER A 647 13.44 45.20 -41.23
N LEU A 648 12.19 45.71 -41.29
CA LEU A 648 11.84 46.95 -41.98
C LEU A 648 12.11 48.21 -41.13
N ALA A 649 12.27 48.08 -39.81
CA ALA A 649 12.60 49.19 -38.91
C ALA A 649 14.10 49.56 -38.91
N ILE A 650 14.98 48.70 -39.43
CA ILE A 650 16.41 48.99 -39.56
C ILE A 650 16.57 50.05 -40.67
N PRO A 651 17.10 51.25 -40.36
CA PRO A 651 17.32 52.27 -41.39
C PRO A 651 18.29 51.73 -42.45
N PRO A 652 18.06 52.04 -43.74
CA PRO A 652 18.84 51.44 -44.82
C PRO A 652 20.34 51.74 -44.60
N PRO A 653 21.20 50.72 -44.44
CA PRO A 653 22.64 50.93 -44.27
C PRO A 653 23.23 51.58 -45.53
N PRO A 654 24.31 52.36 -45.41
CA PRO A 654 25.00 52.93 -46.56
C PRO A 654 25.63 51.82 -47.42
N LEU A 655 25.04 51.62 -48.61
CA LEU A 655 25.61 51.12 -49.87
C LEU A 655 26.41 49.80 -49.95
N SER A 656 26.66 49.06 -48.86
CA SER A 656 27.62 47.92 -48.93
C SER A 656 27.22 46.59 -48.27
N SER A 657 26.10 46.47 -47.54
CA SER A 657 25.67 45.19 -46.96
C SER A 657 24.54 44.53 -47.77
N SER A 658 24.89 43.73 -48.79
CA SER A 658 23.91 42.94 -49.57
C SER A 658 23.15 41.91 -48.72
N GLY A 659 23.67 41.57 -47.52
CA GLY A 659 23.06 40.63 -46.59
C GLY A 659 21.77 41.13 -45.94
N GLU A 660 21.69 42.41 -45.57
CA GLU A 660 20.51 42.96 -44.85
C GLU A 660 19.27 43.09 -45.77
N PHE A 661 19.50 43.37 -47.06
CA PHE A 661 18.42 43.39 -48.07
C PHE A 661 17.82 42.00 -48.30
N GLY A 662 18.65 40.96 -48.35
CA GLY A 662 18.19 39.57 -48.50
C GLY A 662 17.34 39.11 -47.32
N VAL A 663 17.76 39.49 -46.10
CA VAL A 663 17.01 39.18 -44.86
C VAL A 663 15.65 39.87 -44.84
N ALA A 664 15.55 41.14 -45.23
CA ALA A 664 14.27 41.85 -45.29
C ALA A 664 13.31 41.27 -46.35
N LEU A 665 13.85 40.89 -47.52
CA LEU A 665 13.07 40.26 -48.58
C LEU A 665 12.55 38.88 -48.17
N GLU A 666 13.39 38.06 -47.54
CA GLU A 666 13.03 36.75 -47.00
C GLU A 666 11.97 36.88 -45.92
N ALA A 667 12.14 37.81 -44.96
CA ALA A 667 11.16 38.07 -43.92
C ALA A 667 9.79 38.46 -44.51
N VAL A 668 9.75 39.37 -45.49
CA VAL A 668 8.49 39.80 -46.14
C VAL A 668 7.83 38.64 -46.87
N ALA A 669 8.59 37.82 -47.60
CA ALA A 669 8.09 36.64 -48.29
C ALA A 669 7.53 35.60 -47.30
N THR A 670 8.25 35.30 -46.21
CA THR A 670 7.78 34.40 -45.15
C THR A 670 6.51 34.94 -44.50
N CYS A 671 6.42 36.24 -44.21
CA CYS A 671 5.21 36.81 -43.62
C CYS A 671 4.01 36.72 -44.57
N LEU A 672 4.19 37.00 -45.86
CA LEU A 672 3.13 36.80 -46.87
C LEU A 672 2.67 35.34 -46.94
N GLN A 673 3.60 34.37 -46.90
CA GLN A 673 3.27 32.94 -46.86
C GLN A 673 2.48 32.56 -45.59
N THR A 674 2.85 33.11 -44.42
CA THR A 674 2.11 32.85 -43.18
C THR A 674 0.73 33.51 -43.16
N ILE A 675 0.55 34.67 -43.82
CA ILE A 675 -0.77 35.31 -44.02
C ILE A 675 -1.63 34.43 -44.92
N GLU A 676 -1.07 33.92 -46.03
CA GLU A 676 -1.76 33.00 -46.94
C GLU A 676 -2.26 31.76 -46.18
N ALA A 677 -1.37 31.12 -45.41
CA ALA A 677 -1.69 29.95 -44.60
C ALA A 677 -2.75 30.26 -43.53
N ALA A 678 -2.68 31.43 -42.88
CA ALA A 678 -3.66 31.85 -41.88
C ALA A 678 -5.05 32.07 -42.49
N LEU A 679 -5.15 32.75 -43.64
CA LEU A 679 -6.43 32.98 -44.31
C LEU A 679 -7.07 31.67 -44.78
N LYS A 680 -6.28 30.77 -45.40
CA LYS A 680 -6.76 29.43 -45.80
C LYS A 680 -7.22 28.60 -44.60
N SER A 681 -6.43 28.57 -43.53
CA SER A 681 -6.78 27.80 -42.32
C SER A 681 -8.01 28.37 -41.60
N VAL A 682 -8.24 29.68 -41.70
CA VAL A 682 -9.43 30.35 -41.16
C VAL A 682 -10.68 30.07 -42.00
N ASP A 683 -10.54 30.00 -43.32
CA ASP A 683 -11.66 29.67 -44.22
C ASP A 683 -12.13 28.21 -44.03
N GLU A 684 -11.19 27.27 -43.89
CA GLU A 684 -11.48 25.87 -43.58
C GLU A 684 -12.10 25.68 -42.18
N CYS A 685 -11.91 26.65 -41.29
CA CYS A 685 -12.40 26.66 -39.93
C CYS A 685 -13.88 27.12 -39.88
N HIS A 686 -14.79 26.22 -39.52
CA HIS A 686 -16.21 26.57 -39.36
C HIS A 686 -16.51 27.50 -38.17
N ALA A 687 -15.52 27.78 -37.31
CA ALA A 687 -15.66 28.84 -36.32
C ALA A 687 -15.48 30.18 -37.02
N MET A 688 -16.59 30.78 -37.47
CA MET A 688 -16.61 32.12 -38.07
C MET A 688 -15.81 33.11 -37.21
N MET A 689 -14.57 33.41 -37.62
CA MET A 689 -13.64 34.27 -36.89
C MET A 689 -14.18 35.70 -36.84
N HIS A 690 -13.76 36.49 -35.84
CA HIS A 690 -14.14 37.90 -35.80
C HIS A 690 -13.54 38.66 -37.00
N PRO A 691 -14.31 39.52 -37.70
CA PRO A 691 -13.84 40.23 -38.91
C PRO A 691 -12.58 41.06 -38.67
N SER A 692 -12.39 41.59 -37.46
CA SER A 692 -11.19 42.36 -37.11
C SER A 692 -9.89 41.57 -37.30
N THR A 693 -9.91 40.26 -37.05
CA THR A 693 -8.76 39.39 -37.27
C THR A 693 -8.45 39.27 -38.75
N ILE A 694 -9.47 39.04 -39.57
CA ILE A 694 -9.33 38.91 -41.04
C ILE A 694 -8.89 40.24 -41.65
N PHE A 695 -9.52 41.35 -41.28
CA PHE A 695 -9.13 42.69 -41.76
C PHE A 695 -7.69 43.02 -41.42
N THR A 696 -7.19 42.65 -40.24
CA THR A 696 -5.79 42.87 -39.87
C THR A 696 -4.82 42.07 -40.74
N LEU A 697 -5.13 40.79 -41.03
CA LEU A 697 -4.33 39.95 -41.93
C LEU A 697 -4.32 40.53 -43.35
N VAL A 698 -5.48 40.97 -43.84
CA VAL A 698 -5.63 41.55 -45.18
C VAL A 698 -4.90 42.89 -45.30
N GLU A 699 -5.03 43.77 -44.30
CA GLU A 699 -4.38 45.08 -44.23
C GLU A 699 -2.86 44.95 -44.24
N HIS A 700 -2.34 44.04 -43.42
CA HIS A 700 -0.91 43.77 -43.37
C HIS A 700 -0.42 43.13 -44.67
N GLY A 701 -1.17 42.17 -45.23
CA GLY A 701 -0.85 41.55 -46.52
C GLY A 701 -0.78 42.57 -47.67
N ALA A 702 -1.75 43.46 -47.77
CA ALA A 702 -1.77 44.54 -48.76
C ALA A 702 -0.55 45.48 -48.60
N SER A 703 -0.23 45.86 -47.36
CA SER A 703 0.94 46.68 -47.04
C SER A 703 2.26 46.00 -47.40
N LEU A 704 2.37 44.69 -47.14
CA LEU A 704 3.55 43.88 -47.46
C LEU A 704 3.73 43.68 -48.97
N LEU A 705 2.65 43.56 -49.75
CA LEU A 705 2.74 43.50 -51.22
C LEU A 705 3.29 44.80 -51.81
N LEU A 706 2.87 45.95 -51.28
CA LEU A 706 3.45 47.26 -51.66
C LEU A 706 4.92 47.37 -51.26
N SER A 707 5.26 46.91 -50.06
CA SER A 707 6.64 46.91 -49.54
C SER A 707 7.54 45.97 -50.34
N LEU A 708 7.04 44.78 -50.70
CA LEU A 708 7.72 43.80 -51.55
C LEU A 708 8.04 44.40 -52.91
N ARG A 709 7.08 45.10 -53.53
CA ARG A 709 7.31 45.82 -54.79
C ARG A 709 8.40 46.89 -54.64
N GLN A 710 8.41 47.64 -53.54
CA GLN A 710 9.44 48.65 -53.30
C GLN A 710 10.83 48.02 -53.10
N LEU A 711 10.91 46.90 -52.37
CA LEU A 711 12.14 46.16 -52.15
C LEU A 711 12.67 45.56 -53.45
N MET A 712 11.79 44.94 -54.26
CA MET A 712 12.16 44.27 -55.52
C MET A 712 12.30 45.21 -56.73
N ARG A 713 12.13 46.53 -56.53
CA ARG A 713 12.22 47.51 -57.60
C ARG A 713 13.67 47.65 -58.07
N ASP A 714 13.92 47.41 -59.36
CA ASP A 714 15.22 47.67 -59.95
C ASP A 714 15.53 49.17 -59.86
N ARG A 715 16.63 49.53 -59.18
CA ARG A 715 17.06 50.93 -58.97
C ARG A 715 17.39 51.66 -60.28
N LYS A 716 17.64 50.97 -61.39
CA LYS A 716 17.97 51.59 -62.69
C LYS A 716 16.79 51.70 -63.65
N THR A 717 15.91 50.71 -63.69
CA THR A 717 14.79 50.65 -64.65
C THR A 717 13.45 51.00 -63.99
N GLY A 718 13.36 50.91 -62.66
CA GLY A 718 12.13 51.15 -61.91
C GLY A 718 11.09 50.03 -62.03
N GLU A 719 11.39 48.95 -62.77
CA GLU A 719 10.54 47.80 -63.00
C GLU A 719 10.77 46.72 -61.93
N SER A 720 9.69 46.02 -61.54
CA SER A 720 9.71 44.91 -60.56
C SER A 720 9.04 43.70 -61.18
N THR A 721 9.81 42.82 -61.82
CA THR A 721 9.27 41.63 -62.50
C THR A 721 8.96 40.49 -61.52
N GLY A 722 9.68 40.38 -60.41
CA GLY A 722 9.50 39.31 -59.43
C GLY A 722 8.33 39.53 -58.44
N SER A 723 8.00 40.77 -58.09
CA SER A 723 6.88 41.04 -57.16
C SER A 723 5.52 40.82 -57.81
N ALA A 724 5.39 41.07 -59.13
CA ALA A 724 4.12 40.97 -59.85
C ALA A 724 3.51 39.57 -59.78
N HIS A 725 4.34 38.52 -59.84
CA HIS A 725 3.88 37.14 -59.72
C HIS A 725 3.32 36.85 -58.31
N VAL A 726 4.04 37.19 -57.24
CA VAL A 726 3.59 37.00 -55.86
C VAL A 726 2.31 37.81 -55.59
N SER A 727 2.24 39.04 -56.08
CA SER A 727 1.04 39.88 -55.99
C SER A 727 -0.15 39.28 -56.74
N SER A 728 0.06 38.70 -57.93
CA SER A 728 -1.00 38.05 -58.72
C SER A 728 -1.58 36.80 -58.05
N CYS A 729 -0.79 36.11 -57.21
CA CYS A 729 -1.24 34.93 -56.46
C CYS A 729 -1.92 35.31 -55.13
N MET A 730 -1.38 36.30 -54.41
CA MET A 730 -1.87 36.67 -53.08
C MET A 730 -3.11 37.58 -53.12
N LEU A 731 -3.17 38.53 -54.06
CA LEU A 731 -4.22 39.54 -54.08
C LEU A 731 -5.65 38.96 -54.22
N PRO A 732 -5.90 37.92 -55.06
CA PRO A 732 -7.21 37.28 -55.12
C PRO A 732 -7.66 36.72 -53.76
N LEU A 733 -6.76 36.04 -53.03
CA LEU A 733 -7.06 35.49 -51.71
C LEU A 733 -7.39 36.57 -50.68
N LEU A 734 -6.66 37.71 -50.72
CA LEU A 734 -6.91 38.85 -49.85
C LEU A 734 -8.28 39.49 -50.12
N ILE A 735 -8.65 39.62 -51.39
CA ILE A 735 -9.97 40.16 -51.81
C ILE A 735 -11.09 39.21 -51.38
N GLU A 736 -10.97 37.92 -51.67
CA GLU A 736 -11.97 36.90 -51.29
C GLU A 736 -12.19 36.86 -49.77
N SER A 737 -11.10 36.84 -49.00
CA SER A 737 -11.16 36.86 -47.54
C SER A 737 -11.80 38.15 -46.99
N TYR A 738 -11.51 39.30 -47.61
CA TYR A 738 -12.12 40.58 -47.27
C TYR A 738 -13.62 40.60 -47.56
N GLU A 739 -14.05 40.11 -48.72
CA GLU A 739 -15.46 40.06 -49.12
C GLU A 739 -16.25 39.16 -48.17
N LEU A 740 -15.76 37.95 -47.89
CA LEU A 740 -16.37 37.03 -46.94
C LEU A 740 -16.52 37.65 -45.55
N ALA A 741 -15.46 38.27 -45.02
CA ALA A 741 -15.51 38.94 -43.71
C ALA A 741 -16.48 40.13 -43.69
N SER A 742 -16.62 40.84 -44.81
CA SER A 742 -17.48 42.02 -44.94
C SER A 742 -18.96 41.68 -45.03
N ILE A 743 -19.32 40.58 -45.71
CA ILE A 743 -20.70 40.09 -45.85
C ILE A 743 -21.28 39.67 -44.50
N HIS A 744 -20.46 39.08 -43.63
CA HIS A 744 -20.97 38.36 -42.47
C HIS A 744 -21.17 39.19 -41.19
N ASN A 745 -20.70 40.45 -41.08
CA ASN A 745 -20.69 41.15 -39.76
C ASN A 745 -20.60 42.71 -39.77
N VAL A 746 -20.65 43.40 -40.91
CA VAL A 746 -20.37 44.86 -40.95
C VAL A 746 -21.58 45.75 -40.61
N HIS A 747 -22.77 45.19 -40.41
CA HIS A 747 -23.98 46.00 -40.22
C HIS A 747 -24.17 46.62 -38.82
N ASP A 748 -23.43 46.17 -37.79
CA ASP A 748 -23.68 46.57 -36.39
C ASP A 748 -22.52 47.34 -35.69
N ASP A 749 -21.32 47.49 -36.28
CA ASP A 749 -20.19 48.24 -35.70
C ASP A 749 -19.66 49.32 -36.68
N PRO A 750 -19.92 50.62 -36.43
CA PRO A 750 -19.50 51.70 -37.34
C PRO A 750 -17.99 51.80 -37.49
N SER A 751 -17.20 51.37 -36.49
CA SER A 751 -15.73 51.37 -36.59
C SER A 751 -15.20 50.32 -37.57
N LEU A 752 -15.90 49.19 -37.70
CA LEU A 752 -15.56 48.14 -38.68
C LEU A 752 -15.99 48.52 -40.09
N ALA A 753 -17.09 49.26 -40.24
CA ALA A 753 -17.54 49.76 -41.54
C ALA A 753 -16.55 50.77 -42.15
N ASP A 754 -16.03 51.70 -41.33
CA ASP A 754 -15.02 52.66 -41.79
C ASP A 754 -13.69 51.96 -42.10
N ARG A 755 -13.26 50.99 -41.26
CA ARG A 755 -12.06 50.19 -41.52
C ARG A 755 -12.19 49.34 -42.79
N SER A 756 -13.36 48.74 -43.03
CA SER A 756 -13.67 47.97 -44.25
C SER A 756 -13.57 48.85 -45.51
N ARG A 757 -14.11 50.07 -45.49
CA ARG A 757 -13.99 51.02 -46.60
C ARG A 757 -12.54 51.39 -46.90
N GLY A 758 -11.76 51.70 -45.86
CA GLY A 758 -10.32 51.98 -46.01
C GLY A 758 -9.53 50.80 -46.59
N LEU A 759 -9.88 49.58 -46.18
CA LEU A 759 -9.26 48.36 -46.70
C LEU A 759 -9.57 48.14 -48.20
N ALA A 760 -10.79 48.42 -48.63
CA ALA A 760 -11.17 48.34 -50.04
C ALA A 760 -10.35 49.31 -50.91
N GLU A 761 -10.17 50.55 -50.44
CA GLU A 761 -9.31 51.54 -51.11
C GLU A 761 -7.86 51.06 -51.18
N GLN A 762 -7.35 50.46 -50.10
CA GLN A 762 -6.00 49.91 -50.06
C GLN A 762 -5.81 48.73 -51.02
N LEU A 763 -6.74 47.77 -51.06
CA LEU A 763 -6.70 46.64 -52.00
C LEU A 763 -6.79 47.11 -53.46
N ALA A 764 -7.62 48.11 -53.76
CA ALA A 764 -7.67 48.73 -55.09
C ALA A 764 -6.34 49.40 -55.46
N HIS A 765 -5.68 50.05 -54.49
CA HIS A 765 -4.35 50.61 -54.70
C HIS A 765 -3.30 49.53 -54.99
N VAL A 766 -3.31 48.41 -54.25
CA VAL A 766 -2.41 47.27 -54.53
C VAL A 766 -2.68 46.70 -55.92
N HIS A 767 -3.95 46.53 -56.31
CA HIS A 767 -4.30 46.06 -57.64
C HIS A 767 -3.75 46.98 -58.74
N GLN A 768 -3.93 48.29 -58.59
CA GLN A 768 -3.50 49.27 -59.61
C GLN A 768 -1.98 49.45 -59.65
N THR A 769 -1.29 49.19 -58.54
CA THR A 769 0.16 49.41 -58.46
C THR A 769 0.96 48.15 -58.69
N CYS A 770 0.55 46.98 -58.20
CA CYS A 770 1.37 45.76 -58.21
C CYS A 770 1.05 44.79 -59.36
N ILE A 771 -0.11 44.92 -60.00
CA ILE A 771 -0.57 44.18 -61.18
C ILE A 771 -0.72 45.17 -62.34
#